data_AF-A0AAV7GIR9-F1
#
_entry.id   AF-A0AAV7GIR9-F1
#
_cell.length_a   1.000
_cell.length_b   1.000
_cell.length_c   1.000
_cell.angle_alpha   90.00
_cell.angle_beta   90.00
_cell.angle_gamma   90.00
#
_symmetry.space_group_name_H-M   'P 1'
#
loop_
_entity.id
_entity.type
_entity.pdbx_description
1 polymer ?
#
loop_
_entity_poly.entity_id
_entity_poly.type
_entity_poly.pdbx_seq_one_letter_code
_entity_poly.pdbx_strand_id
1 'polypeptide(L)'
;MGSRLICFLTISSLLCLSPISHAVRPTPDYSPDRIKAVNLGGWLVTEGWITPDLFHNIPVNKDLLDGTQIQLKSVTKNNYLSAKNGGGSTIIANQPSASTWETFKLWRITETTFQFRVLNWQFFGIDDNGNLVATSTSSDDSDSSHTFVIVRKDDEPTRIRIKAPNGSFLQVNSDAKVTADYTKNTNWGNDDPSVFIVKNVYQLQGEFQVTNGYGPNISDSIMKKHWNSFIVEEDFKFLSDNGLNAVRIPVGWWIRFNQNPPRPFVGGSLQVLDNALSWAEKYNIKVIIDIHAMPSSQNGWEHSGTRDGLQSWGQTDDSIVQSVGVVDFLTSRYANRPSFYAIELINEPLAPGVALDSLKKYYKAGYDTVRKYSNVFVIMSNRLSISDPTELIQFASGLSGSVVDVHYYNLFSDIFEGMSVQQNIDYIYNNRASTLSSLMVSNGPLIFVGEWMDDMDVKNASKNDYQRGRKERSSPSVEMEKKVDVGWARVELWRITETTFQFRVLNWQFFGIDDNGNLVATSTSSDDSDSSHTFVIVRKDDEPNRIRIKAPNGSFLQVNSDTTVTADYTENTNWGDDDPSVFIVTNLYQLQGEFQVTNGYGPNISDSVMKKHWNSFIVEDDFKFLSDNGLNAVRIPVGWWIRFDENPPRPFVGGSLQVLDNAFSWAEKYNIKVIIDIHAMPSSQNGWEHSGTRDGLQSWGQTDDSIDQSVVVVDFLTSRYANRPSFYAIELINEPLAPGVALDSLKKYYKAGYDTVRKYSNVFVIMSNRLSISDPTELIQFASGFSGSVVDVHYYNLFSDIFEGMSVQQNIDYIYNNRASTLSSLMVSNGPLIFVGEWVDDMDVNNASKNDYQRFGSAQVDVYGRATFGWSYWTLKAAQNQWSLEWMITNGYINV
;
A
#
# COMPACT_ATOMS: atom_id res chain seq x y z
N MET A 1 -60.80 68.20 -9.97
CA MET A 1 -60.14 69.35 -10.63
C MET A 1 -58.77 69.51 -9.97
N GLY A 2 -57.66 69.68 -10.68
CA GLY A 2 -57.42 69.56 -12.12
C GLY A 2 -55.96 69.89 -12.51
N SER A 3 -55.49 69.27 -13.61
CA SER A 3 -54.39 69.71 -14.49
C SER A 3 -52.94 69.91 -13.99
N ARG A 4 -52.09 68.96 -14.41
CA ARG A 4 -50.77 69.14 -15.11
C ARG A 4 -49.58 69.87 -14.45
N LEU A 5 -48.44 69.18 -14.37
CA LEU A 5 -47.06 69.50 -14.87
C LEU A 5 -46.07 68.48 -14.22
N ILE A 6 -44.92 68.04 -14.78
CA ILE A 6 -44.40 68.01 -16.16
C ILE A 6 -43.28 66.93 -16.30
N CYS A 7 -42.94 66.53 -17.55
CA CYS A 7 -41.74 65.79 -18.02
C CYS A 7 -41.42 64.33 -17.58
N PHE A 8 -41.25 63.48 -18.62
CA PHE A 8 -40.15 62.53 -18.94
C PHE A 8 -39.18 62.05 -17.83
N LEU A 9 -38.74 60.77 -17.80
CA LEU A 9 -38.12 60.05 -18.92
C LEU A 9 -38.36 58.52 -18.96
N THR A 10 -38.26 57.96 -20.19
CA THR A 10 -37.91 56.57 -20.61
C THR A 10 -38.38 55.35 -19.80
N ILE A 11 -39.15 54.50 -20.48
CA ILE A 11 -39.52 53.14 -20.06
C ILE A 11 -38.47 52.12 -20.57
N SER A 12 -38.20 51.07 -19.79
CA SER A 12 -37.80 49.77 -20.34
C SER A 12 -38.47 48.64 -19.57
N SER A 13 -39.08 47.75 -20.34
CA SER A 13 -39.97 46.63 -19.98
C SER A 13 -39.62 45.86 -18.70
N LEU A 14 -40.60 45.72 -17.80
CA LEU A 14 -40.69 44.54 -16.93
C LEU A 14 -40.98 43.31 -17.79
N LEU A 15 -40.35 42.18 -17.45
CA LEU A 15 -40.92 40.84 -17.65
C LEU A 15 -40.84 40.11 -16.30
N CYS A 16 -41.92 39.40 -15.97
CA CYS A 16 -42.10 38.85 -14.63
C CYS A 16 -41.21 37.62 -14.40
N LEU A 17 -40.25 37.73 -13.47
CA LEU A 17 -39.70 36.55 -12.80
C LEU A 17 -40.68 36.11 -11.72
N SER A 18 -41.56 35.16 -12.07
CA SER A 18 -42.17 34.29 -11.07
C SER A 18 -41.05 33.60 -10.28
N PRO A 19 -41.15 33.45 -8.95
CA PRO A 19 -40.18 32.65 -8.23
C PRO A 19 -40.26 31.22 -8.77
N ILE A 20 -39.16 30.73 -9.36
CA ILE A 20 -39.03 29.33 -9.71
C ILE A 20 -38.89 28.59 -8.38
N SER A 21 -40.04 28.18 -7.83
CA SER A 21 -40.11 27.06 -6.92
C SER A 21 -39.39 25.92 -7.60
N HIS A 22 -38.19 25.59 -7.13
CA HIS A 22 -37.48 24.41 -7.59
C HIS A 22 -38.30 23.24 -7.08
N ALA A 23 -39.22 22.78 -7.92
CA ALA A 23 -39.95 21.56 -7.72
C ALA A 23 -38.89 20.47 -7.67
N VAL A 24 -38.57 20.04 -6.45
CA VAL A 24 -37.68 18.92 -6.20
C VAL A 24 -38.26 17.77 -7.01
N ARG A 25 -37.60 17.42 -8.12
CA ARG A 25 -37.85 16.13 -8.78
C ARG A 25 -37.72 15.10 -7.66
N PRO A 26 -38.73 14.25 -7.43
CA PRO A 26 -38.64 13.28 -6.34
C PRO A 26 -37.35 12.50 -6.53
N THR A 27 -36.44 12.63 -5.56
CA THR A 27 -35.19 11.87 -5.56
C THR A 27 -35.60 10.40 -5.64
N PRO A 28 -35.17 9.65 -6.66
CA PRO A 28 -35.59 8.27 -6.83
C PRO A 28 -35.24 7.50 -5.56
N ASP A 29 -36.23 6.81 -5.01
CA ASP A 29 -36.21 6.29 -3.64
C ASP A 29 -34.92 5.53 -3.39
N TYR A 30 -34.18 5.91 -2.33
CA TYR A 30 -32.79 5.50 -2.16
C TYR A 30 -32.73 4.02 -1.74
N SER A 31 -32.69 3.13 -2.74
CA SER A 31 -32.54 1.69 -2.54
C SER A 31 -31.39 1.38 -1.57
N PRO A 32 -31.59 0.48 -0.60
CA PRO A 32 -30.60 0.17 0.43
C PRO A 32 -29.34 -0.54 -0.11
N ASP A 33 -29.36 -1.02 -1.36
CA ASP A 33 -28.32 -1.89 -1.93
C ASP A 33 -27.12 -1.14 -2.55
N ARG A 34 -27.11 0.20 -2.51
CA ARG A 34 -26.02 1.01 -3.07
C ARG A 34 -24.67 0.66 -2.45
N ILE A 35 -23.66 0.56 -3.30
CA ILE A 35 -22.28 0.38 -2.86
C ILE A 35 -21.72 1.67 -2.24
N LYS A 36 -21.03 1.51 -1.12
CA LYS A 36 -20.22 2.50 -0.41
C LYS A 36 -18.82 1.88 -0.35
N ALA A 37 -17.90 2.38 -1.17
CA ALA A 37 -16.62 1.75 -1.44
C ALA A 37 -15.44 2.66 -1.15
N VAL A 38 -14.28 2.04 -0.93
CA VAL A 38 -12.96 2.67 -0.94
C VAL A 38 -12.10 1.96 -2.00
N ASN A 39 -11.19 2.72 -2.63
CA ASN A 39 -10.15 2.15 -3.48
C ASN A 39 -8.97 1.73 -2.61
N LEU A 40 -8.53 0.49 -2.74
CA LEU A 40 -7.31 0.00 -2.10
C LEU A 40 -6.10 0.35 -2.97
N GLY A 41 -5.98 1.65 -3.27
CA GLY A 41 -4.91 2.21 -4.10
C GLY A 41 -3.53 1.96 -3.50
N GLY A 42 -2.51 1.92 -4.35
CA GLY A 42 -1.14 1.57 -3.97
C GLY A 42 -0.91 0.12 -3.50
N TRP A 43 -1.97 -0.69 -3.32
CA TRP A 43 -1.89 -2.03 -2.75
C TRP A 43 -1.39 -3.10 -3.74
N LEU A 44 -2.25 -3.96 -4.31
CA LEU A 44 -1.80 -5.00 -5.27
C LEU A 44 -1.39 -4.44 -6.64
N VAL A 45 -1.47 -3.11 -6.80
CA VAL A 45 -0.80 -2.32 -7.83
C VAL A 45 -0.20 -1.08 -7.19
N THR A 46 1.06 -0.81 -7.52
CA THR A 46 1.89 0.29 -6.99
C THR A 46 1.38 1.69 -7.31
N GLU A 47 1.45 2.64 -6.36
CA GLU A 47 1.15 4.07 -6.59
C GLU A 47 2.03 5.03 -5.80
N GLY A 48 3.04 5.64 -6.42
CA GLY A 48 4.06 6.50 -5.78
C GLY A 48 3.62 7.67 -4.90
N TRP A 49 2.33 8.04 -4.92
CA TRP A 49 1.79 9.14 -4.12
C TRP A 49 0.99 8.64 -2.91
N ILE A 50 0.15 7.59 -3.06
CA ILE A 50 -0.48 6.82 -1.96
C ILE A 50 0.58 6.10 -1.16
N THR A 51 1.66 5.75 -1.85
CA THR A 51 2.85 5.09 -1.38
C THR A 51 4.09 5.97 -1.75
N PRO A 52 4.63 6.87 -0.81
CA PRO A 52 6.55 7.09 0.32
C PRO A 52 7.66 6.19 1.16
N ASP A 53 7.81 4.83 1.23
CA ASP A 53 8.45 3.86 2.13
C ASP A 53 9.17 2.70 1.39
N LEU A 54 9.17 2.66 0.05
CA LEU A 54 9.51 1.52 -0.81
C LEU A 54 10.45 1.87 -2.00
N PHE A 55 11.22 2.97 -1.91
CA PHE A 55 12.09 3.56 -2.95
C PHE A 55 13.34 4.36 -2.47
N HIS A 56 13.45 4.94 -1.26
CA HIS A 56 14.62 5.82 -0.91
C HIS A 56 15.88 5.10 -0.42
N ASN A 57 15.78 3.80 -0.08
CA ASN A 57 16.92 2.89 -0.14
C ASN A 57 16.80 1.94 -1.36
N ILE A 58 16.19 2.39 -2.48
CA ILE A 58 16.86 2.17 -3.78
C ILE A 58 18.27 2.69 -3.55
N PRO A 59 19.26 1.82 -3.61
CA PRO A 59 20.41 1.87 -2.71
C PRO A 59 21.53 2.74 -3.28
N VAL A 60 21.26 3.28 -4.46
CA VAL A 60 21.99 4.16 -5.34
C VAL A 60 20.90 4.53 -6.36
N ASN A 61 20.92 5.75 -6.90
CA ASN A 61 20.19 6.03 -8.14
C ASN A 61 18.70 5.70 -8.07
N LYS A 62 18.09 6.43 -7.15
CA LYS A 62 16.68 6.40 -6.79
C LYS A 62 15.91 7.57 -7.37
N ASP A 63 16.66 8.56 -7.86
CA ASP A 63 16.26 9.88 -8.30
C ASP A 63 16.07 9.97 -9.82
N LEU A 64 16.48 8.90 -10.52
CA LEU A 64 15.96 8.46 -11.80
C LEU A 64 15.55 6.99 -11.68
N LEU A 65 14.57 6.58 -12.49
CA LEU A 65 14.10 5.21 -12.72
C LEU A 65 13.59 5.13 -14.16
N ASP A 66 13.03 4.00 -14.60
CA ASP A 66 12.45 3.92 -15.94
C ASP A 66 11.38 5.01 -16.16
N GLY A 67 11.49 5.72 -17.28
CA GLY A 67 10.64 6.88 -17.58
C GLY A 67 10.98 8.17 -16.86
N THR A 68 11.94 8.20 -15.94
CA THR A 68 12.37 9.48 -15.37
C THR A 68 12.95 10.37 -16.46
N GLN A 69 12.56 11.63 -16.38
CA GLN A 69 12.84 12.67 -17.35
C GLN A 69 14.03 13.51 -16.89
N ILE A 70 15.10 13.56 -17.71
CA ILE A 70 16.33 14.29 -17.42
C ILE A 70 16.66 15.37 -18.43
N GLN A 71 17.33 16.41 -17.95
CA GLN A 71 17.93 17.47 -18.75
C GLN A 71 19.45 17.44 -18.55
N LEU A 72 20.20 17.45 -19.66
CA LEU A 72 21.66 17.26 -19.68
C LEU A 72 22.37 18.52 -20.17
N LYS A 73 23.13 19.19 -19.31
CA LYS A 73 23.72 20.50 -19.59
C LYS A 73 25.26 20.48 -19.64
N SER A 74 25.84 20.71 -20.81
CA SER A 74 27.30 20.81 -20.98
C SER A 74 27.89 21.93 -20.11
N VAL A 75 28.92 21.62 -19.31
CA VAL A 75 29.58 22.64 -18.46
C VAL A 75 30.42 23.62 -19.28
N THR A 76 31.03 23.16 -20.38
CA THR A 76 31.89 23.98 -21.25
C THR A 76 31.12 24.90 -22.19
N LYS A 77 29.92 24.50 -22.63
CA LYS A 77 29.06 25.34 -23.49
C LYS A 77 27.95 26.07 -22.73
N ASN A 78 27.68 25.69 -21.49
CA ASN A 78 26.54 26.17 -20.70
C ASN A 78 25.16 25.91 -21.37
N ASN A 79 25.10 24.98 -22.33
CA ASN A 79 23.93 24.61 -23.13
C ASN A 79 23.49 23.17 -22.85
N TYR A 80 22.20 22.89 -23.03
CA TYR A 80 21.60 21.57 -22.93
C TYR A 80 21.73 20.75 -24.22
N LEU A 81 21.85 19.42 -24.07
CA LEU A 81 21.62 18.47 -25.15
C LEU A 81 20.17 18.55 -25.63
N SER A 82 19.96 18.41 -26.94
CA SER A 82 18.66 18.55 -27.61
C SER A 82 18.48 17.46 -28.68
N ALA A 83 17.43 16.65 -28.52
CA ALA A 83 16.84 15.83 -29.57
C ALA A 83 15.84 16.66 -30.37
N LYS A 84 16.36 17.62 -31.14
CA LYS A 84 15.55 18.57 -31.91
C LYS A 84 14.53 17.84 -32.81
N ASN A 85 13.31 18.36 -32.87
CA ASN A 85 12.13 17.73 -33.50
C ASN A 85 11.66 16.42 -32.82
N GLY A 86 12.21 16.08 -31.65
CA GLY A 86 11.86 14.90 -30.86
C GLY A 86 12.59 13.61 -31.22
N GLY A 87 13.45 13.61 -32.24
CA GLY A 87 14.20 12.41 -32.68
C GLY A 87 14.56 12.41 -34.17
N GLY A 88 15.01 11.26 -34.67
CA GLY A 88 15.27 10.99 -36.09
C GLY A 88 16.55 11.61 -36.66
N SER A 89 17.43 12.15 -35.81
CA SER A 89 18.65 12.85 -36.24
C SER A 89 19.72 12.92 -35.13
N THR A 90 20.81 13.64 -35.38
CA THR A 90 21.93 13.88 -34.44
C THR A 90 21.50 14.69 -33.21
N ILE A 91 21.96 14.27 -32.03
CA ILE A 91 21.81 15.01 -30.78
C ILE A 91 22.89 16.09 -30.70
N ILE A 92 22.49 17.32 -30.36
CA ILE A 92 23.36 18.51 -30.35
C ILE A 92 23.19 19.31 -29.06
N ALA A 93 24.09 20.25 -28.77
CA ALA A 93 24.23 20.93 -27.47
C ALA A 93 24.08 22.46 -27.58
N ASN A 94 22.95 22.94 -28.11
CA ASN A 94 22.79 24.33 -28.54
C ASN A 94 21.66 25.14 -27.87
N GLN A 95 20.96 24.59 -26.87
CA GLN A 95 19.89 25.31 -26.17
C GLN A 95 20.37 25.86 -24.82
N PRO A 96 20.26 27.17 -24.52
CA PRO A 96 20.63 27.72 -23.22
C PRO A 96 19.61 27.37 -22.10
N SER A 97 18.43 26.89 -22.48
CA SER A 97 17.30 26.51 -21.62
C SER A 97 16.67 25.22 -22.14
N ALA A 98 16.37 24.27 -21.25
CA ALA A 98 15.76 23.00 -21.63
C ALA A 98 14.23 23.06 -21.67
N SER A 99 13.65 22.37 -22.66
CA SER A 99 12.23 22.07 -22.80
C SER A 99 12.05 20.61 -23.26
N THR A 100 10.96 20.28 -23.96
CA THR A 100 10.57 18.90 -24.31
C THR A 100 11.59 18.16 -25.18
N TRP A 101 12.38 18.86 -26.01
CA TRP A 101 13.42 18.23 -26.85
C TRP A 101 14.75 18.02 -26.12
N GLU A 102 14.97 18.75 -25.04
CA GLU A 102 16.16 18.67 -24.18
C GLU A 102 15.92 17.77 -22.96
N THR A 103 14.77 17.09 -22.94
CA THR A 103 14.31 16.22 -21.87
C THR A 103 14.23 14.79 -22.38
N PHE A 104 14.96 13.88 -21.73
CA PHE A 104 15.10 12.48 -22.15
C PHE A 104 14.50 11.55 -21.10
N LYS A 105 13.76 10.54 -21.54
CA LYS A 105 13.30 9.43 -20.69
C LYS A 105 14.39 8.37 -20.60
N LEU A 106 14.46 7.65 -19.50
CA LEU A 106 15.46 6.60 -19.31
C LEU A 106 14.82 5.23 -19.29
N TRP A 107 15.52 4.24 -19.85
CA TRP A 107 15.29 2.82 -19.57
C TRP A 107 16.49 2.36 -18.75
N ARG A 108 16.23 1.95 -17.51
CA ARG A 108 17.20 1.31 -16.63
C ARG A 108 17.39 -0.10 -17.13
N ILE A 109 18.58 -0.41 -17.65
CA ILE A 109 18.86 -1.77 -18.13
C ILE A 109 19.44 -2.61 -17.01
N THR A 110 20.43 -2.08 -16.27
CA THR A 110 21.23 -2.91 -15.34
C THR A 110 21.61 -2.19 -14.04
N GLU A 111 22.88 -1.82 -13.86
CA GLU A 111 23.44 -0.91 -12.88
C GLU A 111 24.19 0.23 -13.57
N THR A 112 25.23 0.02 -14.38
CA THR A 112 25.84 1.19 -15.06
C THR A 112 24.98 1.75 -16.21
N THR A 113 23.95 1.02 -16.69
CA THR A 113 23.57 0.97 -18.12
C THR A 113 22.19 1.55 -18.48
N PHE A 114 22.15 2.48 -19.45
CA PHE A 114 20.94 3.13 -20.00
C PHE A 114 20.67 2.84 -21.44
N GLN A 115 19.39 2.81 -21.79
CA GLN A 115 18.94 3.31 -23.08
C GLN A 115 18.21 4.64 -22.84
N PHE A 116 18.65 5.71 -23.48
CA PHE A 116 18.03 7.04 -23.39
C PHE A 116 16.98 7.17 -24.50
N ARG A 117 15.74 7.47 -24.14
CA ARG A 117 14.61 7.59 -25.08
C ARG A 117 14.18 9.04 -25.27
N VAL A 118 14.08 9.46 -26.53
CA VAL A 118 13.64 10.80 -26.93
C VAL A 118 12.11 10.85 -27.14
N LEU A 119 11.55 12.06 -27.26
CA LEU A 119 10.11 12.31 -27.38
C LEU A 119 9.40 11.44 -28.44
N ASN A 120 10.03 11.20 -29.59
CA ASN A 120 9.46 10.38 -30.67
C ASN A 120 9.69 8.86 -30.47
N TRP A 121 9.87 8.43 -29.22
CA TRP A 121 10.07 7.04 -28.78
C TRP A 121 11.33 6.33 -29.32
N GLN A 122 12.25 7.09 -29.91
CA GLN A 122 13.53 6.59 -30.42
C GLN A 122 14.61 6.57 -29.33
N PHE A 123 15.64 5.75 -29.50
CA PHE A 123 16.75 5.60 -28.56
C PHE A 123 18.03 6.29 -29.03
N PHE A 124 18.82 6.80 -28.09
CA PHE A 124 20.20 7.21 -28.34
C PHE A 124 21.01 6.03 -28.90
N GLY A 125 21.88 6.31 -29.86
CA GLY A 125 22.88 5.39 -30.41
C GLY A 125 24.05 6.18 -30.98
N ILE A 126 25.07 5.48 -31.46
CA ILE A 126 26.28 6.08 -32.07
C ILE A 126 26.32 5.72 -33.56
N ASP A 127 26.54 6.70 -34.43
CA ASP A 127 26.71 6.45 -35.88
C ASP A 127 28.12 5.98 -36.26
N ASP A 128 28.31 5.54 -37.51
CA ASP A 128 29.61 5.09 -38.06
C ASP A 128 30.74 6.14 -37.96
N ASN A 129 30.41 7.41 -37.67
CA ASN A 129 31.34 8.53 -37.54
C ASN A 129 31.54 8.96 -36.08
N GLY A 130 30.98 8.22 -35.11
CA GLY A 130 31.08 8.49 -33.69
C GLY A 130 30.13 9.58 -33.15
N ASN A 131 29.17 10.08 -33.94
CA ASN A 131 28.21 11.11 -33.48
C ASN A 131 27.08 10.46 -32.66
N LEU A 132 26.59 11.19 -31.66
CA LEU A 132 25.37 10.80 -30.93
C LEU A 132 24.13 11.06 -31.80
N VAL A 133 23.31 10.04 -32.04
CA VAL A 133 22.07 10.10 -32.83
C VAL A 133 20.90 9.50 -32.04
N ALA A 134 19.66 9.87 -32.39
CA ALA A 134 18.47 9.22 -31.86
C ALA A 134 17.56 8.71 -32.98
N THR A 135 17.95 7.59 -33.60
CA THR A 135 17.34 7.06 -34.83
C THR A 135 16.64 5.72 -34.68
N SER A 136 17.08 4.84 -33.79
CA SER A 136 16.44 3.53 -33.59
C SER A 136 15.09 3.66 -32.90
N THR A 137 14.04 3.03 -33.45
CA THR A 137 12.68 3.01 -32.89
C THR A 137 12.41 1.81 -31.98
N SER A 138 13.36 0.89 -31.85
CA SER A 138 13.22 -0.37 -31.13
C SER A 138 14.53 -0.75 -30.47
N SER A 139 14.47 -1.09 -29.19
CA SER A 139 15.59 -1.56 -28.39
C SER A 139 15.02 -2.47 -27.29
N ASP A 140 15.82 -3.38 -26.77
CA ASP A 140 15.49 -4.25 -25.64
C ASP A 140 16.68 -4.35 -24.67
N ASP A 141 16.47 -4.96 -23.50
CA ASP A 141 17.47 -4.99 -22.43
C ASP A 141 18.75 -5.77 -22.76
N SER A 142 18.77 -6.54 -23.87
CA SER A 142 19.98 -7.20 -24.38
C SER A 142 20.74 -6.38 -25.45
N ASP A 143 20.13 -5.32 -26.00
CA ASP A 143 20.74 -4.50 -27.04
C ASP A 143 21.74 -3.49 -26.47
N SER A 144 22.95 -3.99 -26.20
CA SER A 144 24.12 -3.20 -25.80
C SER A 144 24.49 -2.06 -26.79
N SER A 145 24.04 -2.09 -28.06
CA SER A 145 24.43 -1.07 -29.05
C SER A 145 23.75 0.29 -28.84
N HIS A 146 22.63 0.31 -28.11
CA HIS A 146 21.96 1.54 -27.65
C HIS A 146 22.28 1.86 -26.18
N THR A 147 23.24 1.16 -25.56
CA THR A 147 23.53 1.31 -24.13
C THR A 147 24.62 2.32 -23.77
N PHE A 148 24.35 3.11 -22.74
CA PHE A 148 25.21 4.18 -22.26
C PHE A 148 25.46 4.05 -20.77
N VAL A 149 26.72 4.14 -20.38
CA VAL A 149 27.14 4.17 -18.99
C VAL A 149 27.33 5.61 -18.54
N ILE A 150 26.33 6.22 -17.90
CA ILE A 150 26.53 7.49 -17.20
C ILE A 150 27.51 7.25 -16.04
N VAL A 151 28.37 8.24 -15.74
CA VAL A 151 29.35 8.20 -14.64
C VAL A 151 29.33 9.54 -13.87
N ARG A 152 29.08 9.51 -12.56
CA ARG A 152 29.13 10.66 -11.62
C ARG A 152 30.57 10.97 -11.16
N LYS A 153 30.71 12.00 -10.32
CA LYS A 153 31.93 12.64 -9.83
C LYS A 153 32.33 12.18 -8.42
N ASP A 154 33.31 12.88 -7.83
CA ASP A 154 34.03 12.73 -6.58
C ASP A 154 33.92 13.94 -5.58
N ASP A 155 32.95 14.88 -5.77
CA ASP A 155 32.48 15.83 -4.72
C ASP A 155 31.04 16.45 -4.90
N GLU A 156 30.33 16.27 -6.02
CA GLU A 156 29.07 16.95 -6.44
C GLU A 156 28.17 16.08 -7.39
N PRO A 157 27.03 15.49 -6.93
CA PRO A 157 26.36 14.38 -7.60
C PRO A 157 25.71 14.73 -8.93
N THR A 158 25.27 15.97 -9.09
CA THR A 158 24.61 16.40 -10.33
C THR A 158 25.58 16.54 -11.50
N ARG A 159 26.90 16.34 -11.31
CA ARG A 159 27.91 16.41 -12.37
C ARG A 159 28.27 15.02 -12.89
N ILE A 160 28.06 14.81 -14.18
CA ILE A 160 28.23 13.50 -14.84
C ILE A 160 29.07 13.56 -16.12
N ARG A 161 29.56 12.41 -16.55
CA ARG A 161 29.89 12.07 -17.93
C ARG A 161 28.94 10.98 -18.42
N ILE A 162 28.98 10.71 -19.72
CA ILE A 162 28.20 9.62 -20.33
C ILE A 162 29.14 8.84 -21.25
N LYS A 163 29.38 7.57 -20.98
CA LYS A 163 30.22 6.65 -21.74
C LYS A 163 29.33 5.85 -22.70
N ALA A 164 29.70 5.79 -23.97
CA ALA A 164 28.93 5.14 -25.02
C ALA A 164 29.33 3.64 -25.19
N PRO A 165 28.61 2.84 -26.00
CA PRO A 165 28.92 1.41 -26.20
C PRO A 165 30.34 1.16 -26.71
N ASN A 166 30.91 2.13 -27.45
CA ASN A 166 32.28 2.07 -27.98
C ASN A 166 33.38 2.33 -26.92
N GLY A 167 33.00 2.48 -25.64
CA GLY A 167 33.90 2.66 -24.51
C GLY A 167 34.41 4.08 -24.27
N SER A 168 34.12 5.03 -25.17
CA SER A 168 34.54 6.43 -25.06
C SER A 168 33.48 7.30 -24.37
N PHE A 169 33.89 8.40 -23.74
CA PHE A 169 32.93 9.39 -23.22
C PHE A 169 32.37 10.26 -24.35
N LEU A 170 31.09 10.64 -24.21
CA LEU A 170 30.46 11.71 -24.95
C LEU A 170 31.16 13.03 -24.64
N GLN A 171 31.45 13.84 -25.67
CA GLN A 171 31.94 15.21 -25.52
C GLN A 171 31.22 16.21 -26.43
N VAL A 172 31.13 17.46 -25.96
CA VAL A 172 30.58 18.58 -26.71
C VAL A 172 31.70 19.39 -27.35
N ASN A 173 32.11 18.97 -28.56
CA ASN A 173 33.11 19.68 -29.37
C ASN A 173 32.65 21.12 -29.65
N SER A 174 31.41 21.24 -30.13
CA SER A 174 30.71 22.49 -30.41
C SER A 174 29.22 22.28 -30.18
N ASP A 175 28.48 23.38 -30.11
CA ASP A 175 27.04 23.41 -29.90
C ASP A 175 26.27 22.56 -30.92
N ALA A 176 26.85 22.32 -32.11
CA ALA A 176 26.29 21.52 -33.19
C ALA A 176 26.89 20.10 -33.33
N LYS A 177 27.80 19.65 -32.44
CA LYS A 177 28.43 18.32 -32.54
C LYS A 177 28.78 17.69 -31.18
N VAL A 178 28.07 16.60 -30.86
CA VAL A 178 28.32 15.70 -29.73
C VAL A 178 28.83 14.35 -30.27
N THR A 179 29.94 13.84 -29.73
CA THR A 179 30.57 12.57 -30.18
C THR A 179 31.04 11.70 -29.03
N ALA A 180 31.02 10.38 -29.26
CA ALA A 180 31.58 9.35 -28.41
C ALA A 180 33.03 9.01 -28.78
N ASP A 181 33.96 9.93 -28.52
CA ASP A 181 35.39 9.77 -28.86
C ASP A 181 36.34 10.36 -27.80
N TYR A 182 35.81 10.84 -26.67
CA TYR A 182 36.65 11.41 -25.61
C TYR A 182 37.32 10.33 -24.76
N THR A 183 38.64 10.30 -24.87
CA THR A 183 39.53 9.22 -24.40
C THR A 183 40.78 9.75 -23.68
N LYS A 184 40.80 11.05 -23.34
CA LYS A 184 41.91 11.71 -22.64
C LYS A 184 41.80 11.52 -21.13
N ASN A 185 42.91 11.74 -20.41
CA ASN A 185 42.83 11.98 -18.97
C ASN A 185 41.94 13.20 -18.72
N THR A 186 40.82 12.96 -18.06
CA THR A 186 39.72 13.92 -17.87
C THR A 186 39.96 14.79 -16.64
N ASN A 187 39.34 15.98 -16.60
CA ASN A 187 39.10 16.69 -15.34
C ASN A 187 37.59 16.92 -15.15
N TRP A 188 37.16 17.33 -13.96
CA TRP A 188 35.75 17.62 -13.65
C TRP A 188 35.39 19.11 -13.70
N GLY A 189 36.35 19.95 -14.07
CA GLY A 189 36.21 21.39 -14.21
C GLY A 189 35.26 21.79 -15.34
N ASN A 190 34.89 23.06 -15.35
CA ASN A 190 34.00 23.62 -16.37
C ASN A 190 34.69 23.76 -17.76
N ASP A 191 35.96 23.35 -17.88
CA ASP A 191 36.76 23.29 -19.09
C ASP A 191 36.77 21.91 -19.77
N ASP A 192 36.33 20.82 -19.12
CA ASP A 192 36.28 19.49 -19.74
C ASP A 192 35.00 19.31 -20.59
N PRO A 193 35.12 19.03 -21.91
CA PRO A 193 33.97 18.96 -22.82
C PRO A 193 33.11 17.70 -22.65
N SER A 194 33.56 16.70 -21.87
CA SER A 194 32.80 15.48 -21.60
C SER A 194 31.86 15.55 -20.41
N VAL A 195 31.90 16.68 -19.69
CA VAL A 195 31.19 16.86 -18.43
C VAL A 195 29.86 17.61 -18.65
N PHE A 196 28.82 17.09 -18.01
CA PHE A 196 27.47 17.60 -18.02
C PHE A 196 26.96 17.79 -16.59
N ILE A 197 26.03 18.71 -16.38
CA ILE A 197 25.14 18.71 -15.22
C ILE A 197 23.85 17.98 -15.62
N VAL A 198 23.49 16.92 -14.91
CA VAL A 198 22.18 16.28 -15.00
C VAL A 198 21.20 17.01 -14.07
N LYS A 199 19.95 17.11 -14.50
CA LYS A 199 18.85 17.65 -13.71
C LYS A 199 17.61 16.80 -13.95
N ASN A 200 17.02 16.35 -12.85
CA ASN A 200 15.89 15.43 -12.87
C ASN A 200 14.61 16.30 -12.87
N VAL A 201 13.66 15.99 -13.75
CA VAL A 201 12.53 16.87 -14.09
C VAL A 201 11.22 16.31 -13.56
N TYR A 202 11.00 15.01 -13.75
CA TYR A 202 9.83 14.26 -13.30
C TYR A 202 10.18 12.77 -13.32
N GLN A 203 9.75 12.04 -12.30
CA GLN A 203 10.02 10.61 -12.11
C GLN A 203 8.68 9.85 -12.03
N LEU A 204 8.62 8.68 -12.68
CA LEU A 204 7.54 7.74 -12.44
C LEU A 204 7.83 6.93 -11.17
N GLN A 205 6.80 6.66 -10.38
CA GLN A 205 6.86 5.78 -9.20
C GLN A 205 5.79 4.70 -9.29
N GLY A 206 5.89 3.89 -10.33
CA GLY A 206 4.99 2.79 -10.61
C GLY A 206 5.60 1.43 -10.35
N GLU A 207 4.76 0.42 -10.57
CA GLU A 207 5.08 -0.99 -10.49
C GLU A 207 6.37 -1.32 -11.25
N PHE A 208 6.50 -0.75 -12.46
CA PHE A 208 7.68 -0.95 -13.29
C PHE A 208 8.92 -0.28 -12.71
N GLN A 209 8.81 0.98 -12.28
CA GLN A 209 9.97 1.76 -11.85
C GLN A 209 10.58 1.21 -10.60
N VAL A 210 9.75 0.67 -9.73
CA VAL A 210 10.19 0.08 -8.48
C VAL A 210 10.62 -1.37 -8.78
N THR A 211 9.83 -2.24 -9.45
CA THR A 211 10.30 -3.59 -9.90
C THR A 211 11.68 -3.53 -10.54
N ASN A 212 11.95 -2.52 -11.37
CA ASN A 212 13.18 -2.41 -12.14
C ASN A 212 14.27 -1.53 -11.48
N GLY A 213 13.87 -0.51 -10.71
CA GLY A 213 14.71 0.36 -9.88
C GLY A 213 15.48 -0.35 -8.77
N TYR A 214 15.10 -1.58 -8.55
CA TYR A 214 15.80 -2.56 -7.74
C TYR A 214 16.14 -3.80 -8.58
N GLY A 215 15.22 -4.18 -9.48
CA GLY A 215 15.45 -4.99 -10.68
C GLY A 215 15.24 -6.49 -10.53
N PRO A 216 14.94 -7.20 -11.64
CA PRO A 216 14.19 -8.47 -11.74
C PRO A 216 14.49 -9.71 -10.88
N ASN A 217 15.21 -9.66 -9.76
CA ASN A 217 15.18 -10.73 -8.76
C ASN A 217 13.76 -11.00 -8.19
N ILE A 218 12.84 -10.05 -8.31
CA ILE A 218 12.60 -9.34 -7.07
C ILE A 218 11.16 -9.35 -6.52
N SER A 219 10.55 -10.50 -6.18
CA SER A 219 9.07 -10.55 -6.01
C SER A 219 8.38 -11.02 -4.72
N ASP A 220 9.01 -11.61 -3.69
CA ASP A 220 8.31 -12.20 -2.52
C ASP A 220 8.56 -11.75 -1.02
N SER A 221 9.62 -11.03 -0.59
CA SER A 221 9.52 -9.94 0.47
C SER A 221 10.26 -8.51 0.34
N ILE A 222 9.70 -7.41 -0.28
CA ILE A 222 9.25 -5.98 0.06
C ILE A 222 8.30 -5.21 -0.95
N MET A 223 8.20 -5.62 -2.19
CA MET A 223 7.09 -5.36 -3.18
C MET A 223 5.42 -6.07 -3.19
N LYS A 224 4.72 -7.41 -3.10
CA LYS A 224 4.43 -8.77 -2.08
C LYS A 224 4.44 -9.06 -0.39
N LYS A 225 5.40 -8.77 0.61
CA LYS A 225 5.58 -8.15 2.09
C LYS A 225 5.29 -6.55 2.75
N HIS A 226 4.48 -4.51 1.82
CA HIS A 226 3.33 -3.87 0.98
C HIS A 226 1.84 -4.41 0.80
N TRP A 227 1.40 -5.04 -0.32
CA TRP A 227 0.28 -6.04 -0.48
C TRP A 227 -0.26 -6.85 0.74
N ASN A 228 0.48 -6.98 1.82
CA ASN A 228 0.29 -7.93 2.91
C ASN A 228 0.75 -7.31 4.26
N SER A 229 0.39 -6.03 4.57
CA SER A 229 0.95 -5.12 5.64
C SER A 229 0.90 -3.61 5.34
N PHE A 230 0.54 -3.18 4.13
CA PHE A 230 0.10 -1.81 3.85
C PHE A 230 -1.42 -1.68 3.96
N ILE A 231 -2.15 -2.13 2.93
CA ILE A 231 -3.44 -2.73 3.19
C ILE A 231 -3.13 -4.14 3.65
N VAL A 232 -3.77 -4.47 4.74
CA VAL A 232 -3.46 -5.63 5.54
C VAL A 232 -4.79 -6.25 5.83
N GLU A 233 -4.82 -6.92 6.96
CA GLU A 233 -5.93 -6.66 7.81
C GLU A 233 -5.93 -5.21 8.36
N GLU A 234 -6.51 -4.93 9.52
CA GLU A 234 -7.25 -3.70 9.89
C GLU A 234 -8.36 -3.30 8.95
N ASP A 235 -8.20 -3.33 7.65
CA ASP A 235 -8.95 -2.44 6.76
C ASP A 235 -10.48 -2.74 6.63
N PHE A 236 -11.09 -3.61 7.47
CA PHE A 236 -12.43 -4.16 7.25
C PHE A 236 -13.37 -4.76 8.42
N LYS A 237 -13.28 -4.62 9.79
CA LYS A 237 -14.32 -4.54 10.97
C LYS A 237 -14.83 -3.23 11.80
N PHE A 238 -14.23 -2.06 12.15
CA PHE A 238 -14.88 -0.73 12.41
C PHE A 238 -14.98 0.47 11.35
N LEU A 239 -14.01 0.94 10.52
CA LEU A 239 -14.18 1.99 9.47
C LEU A 239 -15.27 1.73 8.40
N SER A 240 -15.76 0.51 8.22
CA SER A 240 -16.97 0.24 7.44
C SER A 240 -18.23 0.03 8.30
N ASP A 241 -18.11 -0.04 9.63
CA ASP A 241 -19.21 0.20 10.61
C ASP A 241 -19.46 1.71 10.57
N ASN A 242 -18.36 2.44 10.39
CA ASN A 242 -18.31 3.80 9.86
C ASN A 242 -18.78 3.89 8.37
N GLY A 243 -19.21 2.79 7.76
CA GLY A 243 -20.34 2.76 6.82
C GLY A 243 -20.20 1.97 5.50
N LEU A 244 -19.02 1.53 5.06
CA LEU A 244 -18.83 0.94 3.72
C LEU A 244 -19.51 -0.45 3.55
N ASN A 245 -19.57 -0.98 2.33
CA ASN A 245 -20.08 -2.34 2.05
C ASN A 245 -19.51 -2.95 0.74
N ALA A 246 -18.49 -2.29 0.19
CA ALA A 246 -17.82 -2.67 -1.04
C ALA A 246 -16.37 -2.17 -1.00
N VAL A 247 -15.51 -2.71 -1.86
CA VAL A 247 -14.19 -2.16 -2.16
C VAL A 247 -13.84 -2.33 -3.63
N ARG A 248 -12.89 -1.51 -4.08
CA ARG A 248 -12.23 -1.65 -5.37
C ARG A 248 -10.78 -2.01 -5.15
N ILE A 249 -10.35 -3.13 -5.73
CA ILE A 249 -9.05 -3.76 -5.49
C ILE A 249 -8.25 -3.71 -6.79
N PRO A 250 -7.30 -2.77 -6.93
CA PRO A 250 -6.38 -2.71 -8.05
C PRO A 250 -5.59 -4.01 -8.21
N VAL A 251 -5.55 -4.57 -9.42
CA VAL A 251 -4.72 -5.72 -9.79
C VAL A 251 -4.10 -5.53 -11.17
N GLY A 252 -2.83 -5.88 -11.33
CA GLY A 252 -2.14 -5.78 -12.62
C GLY A 252 -2.10 -7.09 -13.38
N TRP A 253 -1.99 -7.01 -14.70
CA TRP A 253 -2.10 -8.15 -15.62
C TRP A 253 -1.12 -9.32 -15.36
N TRP A 254 0.05 -9.05 -14.75
CA TRP A 254 1.02 -10.07 -14.32
C TRP A 254 0.45 -11.05 -13.28
N ILE A 255 -0.63 -10.69 -12.58
CA ILE A 255 -1.33 -11.53 -11.60
C ILE A 255 -1.73 -12.91 -12.15
N ARG A 256 -2.02 -12.97 -13.46
CA ARG A 256 -2.32 -14.21 -14.19
C ARG A 256 -1.15 -15.19 -14.22
N PHE A 257 0.06 -14.67 -14.17
CA PHE A 257 1.31 -15.40 -14.34
C PHE A 257 2.03 -15.66 -13.00
N ASN A 258 1.29 -15.68 -11.89
CA ASN A 258 1.75 -15.70 -10.50
C ASN A 258 2.96 -16.60 -10.15
N GLN A 259 3.19 -17.71 -10.86
CA GLN A 259 4.36 -18.58 -10.64
C GLN A 259 5.61 -18.20 -11.45
N ASN A 260 5.44 -17.60 -12.62
CA ASN A 260 6.50 -17.24 -13.57
C ASN A 260 6.09 -15.92 -14.27
N PRO A 261 6.13 -14.80 -13.55
CA PRO A 261 5.66 -13.52 -14.06
C PRO A 261 6.65 -12.92 -15.08
N PRO A 262 6.18 -12.15 -16.08
CA PRO A 262 7.08 -11.45 -16.99
C PRO A 262 7.88 -10.38 -16.24
N ARG A 263 9.20 -10.48 -16.29
CA ARG A 263 10.09 -9.49 -15.67
C ARG A 263 9.89 -8.09 -16.29
N PRO A 264 10.03 -7.01 -15.51
CA PRO A 264 10.49 -7.00 -14.12
C PRO A 264 9.40 -7.35 -13.09
N PHE A 265 8.14 -7.56 -13.52
CA PHE A 265 7.00 -7.99 -12.70
C PHE A 265 7.13 -9.41 -12.10
N VAL A 266 6.06 -9.80 -11.41
CA VAL A 266 6.15 -10.38 -10.07
C VAL A 266 5.00 -11.32 -9.71
N GLY A 267 5.31 -12.29 -8.85
CA GLY A 267 4.37 -13.27 -8.32
C GLY A 267 3.85 -12.87 -6.94
N GLY A 268 2.81 -13.57 -6.49
CA GLY A 268 2.21 -13.47 -5.17
C GLY A 268 0.88 -12.70 -5.12
N SER A 269 0.64 -11.71 -5.99
CA SER A 269 -0.54 -10.81 -5.87
C SER A 269 -1.85 -11.51 -6.14
N LEU A 270 -1.83 -12.55 -6.97
CA LEU A 270 -2.99 -13.45 -7.13
C LEU A 270 -3.29 -14.10 -5.82
N GLN A 271 -2.22 -14.56 -5.17
CA GLN A 271 -2.33 -15.31 -3.95
C GLN A 271 -2.93 -14.36 -2.90
N VAL A 272 -2.48 -13.10 -2.80
CA VAL A 272 -3.12 -12.05 -1.98
C VAL A 272 -4.55 -11.73 -2.41
N LEU A 273 -4.89 -11.86 -3.69
CA LEU A 273 -6.25 -11.62 -4.19
C LEU A 273 -7.25 -12.74 -3.79
N ASP A 274 -6.78 -13.97 -3.51
CA ASP A 274 -7.64 -15.11 -3.17
C ASP A 274 -8.48 -14.86 -1.91
N ASN A 275 -7.83 -15.01 -0.77
CA ASN A 275 -7.48 -13.87 0.07
C ASN A 275 -8.33 -12.61 -0.03
N ALA A 276 -8.01 -11.64 -0.89
CA ALA A 276 -8.68 -10.33 -0.92
C ALA A 276 -10.16 -10.40 -1.20
N LEU A 277 -10.56 -11.38 -2.02
CA LEU A 277 -11.97 -11.63 -2.21
C LEU A 277 -12.66 -11.98 -0.91
N SER A 278 -11.99 -12.51 0.11
CA SER A 278 -12.75 -12.87 1.29
C SER A 278 -12.28 -12.66 2.72
N TRP A 279 -11.22 -11.88 3.02
CA TRP A 279 -11.41 -11.06 4.23
C TRP A 279 -12.66 -10.16 4.02
N ALA A 280 -13.17 -9.99 2.76
CA ALA A 280 -14.47 -9.44 2.36
C ALA A 280 -15.76 -10.32 2.47
N GLU A 281 -15.85 -11.60 2.02
CA GLU A 281 -17.11 -12.40 2.15
C GLU A 281 -17.52 -12.63 3.61
N LYS A 282 -16.52 -12.74 4.51
CA LYS A 282 -16.73 -12.77 5.97
C LYS A 282 -17.65 -11.59 6.23
N TYR A 283 -17.15 -10.47 5.76
CA TYR A 283 -17.44 -9.13 6.13
C TYR A 283 -18.54 -8.47 5.32
N ASN A 284 -19.33 -9.28 4.62
CA ASN A 284 -20.47 -8.83 3.83
C ASN A 284 -20.08 -7.71 2.83
N ILE A 285 -18.78 -7.62 2.51
CA ILE A 285 -18.21 -6.61 1.63
C ILE A 285 -18.07 -7.20 0.23
N LYS A 286 -18.57 -6.41 -0.72
CA LYS A 286 -18.59 -6.70 -2.14
C LYS A 286 -17.24 -6.33 -2.77
N VAL A 287 -16.53 -7.29 -3.32
CA VAL A 287 -15.28 -7.04 -4.04
C VAL A 287 -15.57 -6.69 -5.50
N ILE A 288 -15.10 -5.51 -5.88
CA ILE A 288 -14.81 -5.11 -7.26
C ILE A 288 -13.33 -5.43 -7.47
N ILE A 289 -13.02 -6.45 -8.27
CA ILE A 289 -11.65 -6.67 -8.75
C ILE A 289 -11.44 -5.69 -9.89
N ASP A 290 -10.46 -4.81 -9.80
CA ASP A 290 -10.15 -3.82 -10.84
C ASP A 290 -8.85 -4.16 -11.55
N ILE A 291 -8.90 -4.43 -12.86
CA ILE A 291 -7.69 -4.68 -13.66
C ILE A 291 -7.00 -3.34 -13.98
N HIS A 292 -6.33 -2.83 -12.96
CA HIS A 292 -5.83 -1.47 -12.85
C HIS A 292 -4.58 -1.19 -13.70
N ALA A 293 -3.81 -2.23 -14.00
CA ALA A 293 -2.61 -2.13 -14.84
C ALA A 293 -2.64 -3.15 -15.99
N MET A 294 -2.54 -2.65 -17.22
CA MET A 294 -2.66 -3.44 -18.44
C MET A 294 -1.34 -3.78 -19.12
N PRO A 295 -1.29 -4.86 -19.95
CA PRO A 295 -0.13 -5.15 -20.79
C PRO A 295 0.17 -3.94 -21.69
N SER A 296 1.38 -3.42 -21.63
CA SER A 296 1.84 -2.26 -22.41
C SER A 296 1.14 -0.92 -22.09
N SER A 297 0.49 -0.83 -20.91
CA SER A 297 -0.11 0.37 -20.29
C SER A 297 -1.24 1.06 -21.06
N GLN A 298 -2.32 1.36 -20.31
CA GLN A 298 -3.53 2.00 -20.85
C GLN A 298 -3.61 3.52 -20.67
N ASN A 299 -2.72 4.14 -19.89
CA ASN A 299 -2.68 5.60 -19.71
C ASN A 299 -1.28 6.25 -19.74
N GLY A 300 -0.19 5.48 -19.58
CA GLY A 300 1.16 6.04 -19.53
C GLY A 300 1.53 6.68 -18.19
N TRP A 301 0.79 6.36 -17.12
CA TRP A 301 1.07 6.76 -15.74
C TRP A 301 1.54 5.57 -14.90
N GLU A 302 2.22 5.84 -13.80
CA GLU A 302 2.90 4.90 -12.90
C GLU A 302 2.06 3.66 -12.55
N HIS A 303 0.85 3.88 -12.06
CA HIS A 303 -0.12 2.88 -11.62
C HIS A 303 -0.62 1.95 -12.74
N SER A 304 -0.39 2.27 -14.01
CA SER A 304 -0.69 1.35 -15.13
C SER A 304 0.40 0.32 -15.42
N GLY A 305 1.50 0.31 -14.65
CA GLY A 305 2.65 -0.55 -14.87
C GLY A 305 3.45 -0.20 -16.14
N THR A 306 3.40 1.06 -16.58
CA THR A 306 4.19 1.54 -17.73
C THR A 306 5.70 1.56 -17.42
N ARG A 307 6.55 1.18 -18.38
CA ARG A 307 8.02 1.33 -18.22
C ARG A 307 8.43 2.80 -18.23
N ASP A 308 7.98 3.56 -19.21
CA ASP A 308 8.48 4.91 -19.45
C ASP A 308 7.38 5.93 -19.76
N GLY A 309 6.14 5.61 -19.42
CA GLY A 309 4.97 6.40 -19.81
C GLY A 309 4.61 6.25 -21.29
N LEU A 310 5.12 5.22 -21.99
CA LEU A 310 4.51 4.75 -23.22
C LEU A 310 3.12 4.16 -22.90
N GLN A 311 2.12 4.68 -23.60
CA GLN A 311 0.77 4.17 -23.63
C GLN A 311 0.59 3.40 -24.94
N SER A 312 0.38 2.08 -24.86
CA SER A 312 0.30 1.24 -26.06
C SER A 312 -0.63 0.02 -25.98
N TRP A 313 -1.34 -0.16 -24.86
CA TRP A 313 -2.45 -1.11 -24.79
C TRP A 313 -3.53 -0.83 -25.85
N GLY A 314 -4.10 -1.88 -26.43
CA GLY A 314 -5.18 -1.78 -27.41
C GLY A 314 -4.74 -1.37 -28.82
N GLN A 315 -3.45 -1.11 -29.05
CA GLN A 315 -2.88 -0.89 -30.39
C GLN A 315 -2.68 -2.20 -31.17
N THR A 316 -2.55 -3.33 -30.47
CA THR A 316 -2.47 -4.68 -31.06
C THR A 316 -3.48 -5.63 -30.43
N ASP A 317 -3.97 -6.58 -31.21
CA ASP A 317 -4.89 -7.63 -30.72
C ASP A 317 -4.26 -8.50 -29.62
N ASP A 318 -2.94 -8.68 -29.63
CA ASP A 318 -2.24 -9.47 -28.61
C ASP A 318 -2.39 -8.87 -27.20
N SER A 319 -2.36 -7.53 -27.07
CA SER A 319 -2.59 -6.85 -25.78
C SER A 319 -4.02 -7.12 -25.27
N ILE A 320 -5.00 -7.11 -26.17
CA ILE A 320 -6.41 -7.42 -25.85
C ILE A 320 -6.55 -8.90 -25.45
N VAL A 321 -5.94 -9.82 -26.19
CA VAL A 321 -5.98 -11.28 -25.90
C VAL A 321 -5.33 -11.60 -24.56
N GLN A 322 -4.19 -10.98 -24.23
CA GLN A 322 -3.56 -11.13 -22.92
C GLN A 322 -4.48 -10.63 -21.80
N SER A 323 -5.09 -9.46 -21.97
CA SER A 323 -6.02 -8.85 -21.01
C SER A 323 -7.27 -9.70 -20.77
N VAL A 324 -7.90 -10.21 -21.84
CA VAL A 324 -9.03 -11.17 -21.72
C VAL A 324 -8.58 -12.46 -21.03
N GLY A 325 -7.33 -12.88 -21.21
CA GLY A 325 -6.74 -13.98 -20.47
C GLY A 325 -6.67 -13.75 -18.95
N VAL A 326 -6.51 -12.50 -18.50
CA VAL A 326 -6.57 -12.12 -17.08
C VAL A 326 -8.02 -12.20 -16.58
N VAL A 327 -8.97 -11.67 -17.34
CA VAL A 327 -10.42 -11.75 -17.03
C VAL A 327 -10.89 -13.20 -16.93
N ASP A 328 -10.49 -14.07 -17.87
CA ASP A 328 -10.83 -15.51 -17.86
C ASP A 328 -10.28 -16.21 -16.63
N PHE A 329 -9.03 -15.91 -16.27
CA PHE A 329 -8.35 -16.49 -15.11
C PHE A 329 -8.97 -16.06 -13.78
N LEU A 330 -9.15 -14.74 -13.57
CA LEU A 330 -9.74 -14.21 -12.34
C LEU A 330 -11.21 -14.63 -12.19
N THR A 331 -12.01 -14.56 -13.26
CA THR A 331 -13.42 -14.97 -13.18
C THR A 331 -13.56 -16.48 -12.96
N SER A 332 -12.82 -17.33 -13.68
CA SER A 332 -12.94 -18.79 -13.50
C SER A 332 -12.52 -19.24 -12.10
N ARG A 333 -11.52 -18.57 -11.50
CA ARG A 333 -11.11 -18.79 -10.11
C ARG A 333 -12.17 -18.33 -9.10
N TYR A 334 -12.84 -17.21 -9.36
CA TYR A 334 -13.68 -16.53 -8.37
C TYR A 334 -15.20 -16.59 -8.61
N ALA A 335 -15.67 -17.22 -9.68
CA ALA A 335 -17.08 -17.24 -10.08
C ALA A 335 -18.09 -17.68 -9.00
N ASN A 336 -17.66 -18.54 -8.06
CA ASN A 336 -18.50 -19.14 -7.01
C ASN A 336 -18.37 -18.45 -5.64
N ARG A 337 -17.60 -17.36 -5.54
CA ARG A 337 -17.21 -16.65 -4.31
C ARG A 337 -18.30 -15.64 -3.92
N PRO A 338 -18.99 -15.75 -2.76
CA PRO A 338 -20.13 -14.88 -2.43
C PRO A 338 -19.89 -13.36 -2.44
N SER A 339 -18.63 -12.90 -2.30
CA SER A 339 -18.25 -11.49 -2.33
C SER A 339 -17.90 -10.98 -3.72
N PHE A 340 -17.62 -11.87 -4.68
CA PHE A 340 -17.23 -11.48 -6.02
C PHE A 340 -18.45 -10.83 -6.64
N TYR A 341 -18.45 -9.49 -6.60
CA TYR A 341 -19.62 -8.69 -6.87
C TYR A 341 -19.51 -8.03 -8.22
N ALA A 342 -18.28 -7.58 -8.54
CA ALA A 342 -17.96 -7.10 -9.85
C ALA A 342 -16.51 -7.42 -10.26
N ILE A 343 -16.28 -7.37 -11.56
CA ILE A 343 -14.94 -7.18 -12.13
C ILE A 343 -14.97 -5.94 -13.03
N GLU A 344 -14.07 -5.01 -12.77
CA GLU A 344 -13.78 -3.90 -13.67
C GLU A 344 -12.72 -4.33 -14.66
N LEU A 345 -13.05 -4.15 -15.94
CA LEU A 345 -12.24 -4.74 -16.99
C LEU A 345 -10.95 -3.95 -17.23
N ILE A 346 -10.88 -2.66 -16.88
CA ILE A 346 -9.71 -1.79 -17.05
C ILE A 346 -9.88 -0.48 -16.27
N ASN A 347 -8.87 -0.04 -15.53
CA ASN A 347 -8.85 1.30 -14.92
C ASN A 347 -8.44 2.39 -15.93
N GLU A 348 -9.05 3.58 -15.85
CA GLU A 348 -8.60 4.85 -16.45
C GLU A 348 -7.94 4.80 -17.86
N PRO A 349 -8.57 4.20 -18.89
CA PRO A 349 -8.00 4.18 -20.24
C PRO A 349 -7.90 5.59 -20.85
N LEU A 350 -6.71 6.14 -21.09
CA LEU A 350 -6.56 7.54 -21.54
C LEU A 350 -6.88 7.71 -23.04
N ALA A 351 -7.85 8.58 -23.40
CA ALA A 351 -8.40 8.66 -24.75
C ALA A 351 -7.40 8.93 -25.90
N PRO A 352 -6.34 9.75 -25.73
CA PRO A 352 -5.26 9.93 -26.70
C PRO A 352 -4.59 8.66 -27.25
N GLY A 353 -4.42 7.60 -26.44
CA GLY A 353 -3.76 6.35 -26.89
C GLY A 353 -4.67 5.12 -26.94
N VAL A 354 -5.78 5.09 -26.18
CA VAL A 354 -6.77 4.00 -26.24
C VAL A 354 -7.90 4.34 -27.21
N ALA A 355 -7.91 3.66 -28.37
CA ALA A 355 -8.98 3.76 -29.35
C ALA A 355 -10.29 3.14 -28.81
N LEU A 356 -11.41 3.84 -28.99
CA LEU A 356 -12.73 3.44 -28.48
C LEU A 356 -13.22 2.09 -29.04
N ASP A 357 -12.85 1.76 -30.28
CA ASP A 357 -13.22 0.48 -30.90
C ASP A 357 -12.40 -0.69 -30.33
N SER A 358 -11.10 -0.49 -30.06
CA SER A 358 -10.28 -1.48 -29.33
C SER A 358 -10.83 -1.71 -27.91
N LEU A 359 -11.22 -0.63 -27.23
CA LEU A 359 -11.81 -0.70 -25.90
C LEU A 359 -13.16 -1.44 -25.89
N LYS A 360 -14.06 -1.15 -26.84
CA LYS A 360 -15.35 -1.86 -26.99
C LYS A 360 -15.17 -3.32 -27.41
N LYS A 361 -14.19 -3.63 -28.27
CA LYS A 361 -13.79 -5.00 -28.62
C LYS A 361 -13.32 -5.78 -27.38
N TYR A 362 -12.45 -5.17 -26.58
CA TYR A 362 -12.01 -5.75 -25.31
C TYR A 362 -13.17 -5.95 -24.33
N TYR A 363 -13.99 -4.92 -24.08
CA TYR A 363 -15.14 -5.00 -23.18
C TYR A 363 -16.14 -6.07 -23.57
N LYS A 364 -16.40 -6.30 -24.87
CA LYS A 364 -17.27 -7.40 -25.30
C LYS A 364 -16.65 -8.76 -25.00
N ALA A 365 -15.37 -8.95 -25.30
CA ALA A 365 -14.65 -10.21 -25.06
C ALA A 365 -14.45 -10.52 -23.56
N GLY A 366 -14.23 -9.49 -22.74
CA GLY A 366 -14.19 -9.57 -21.29
C GLY A 366 -15.57 -9.91 -20.72
N TYR A 367 -16.62 -9.18 -21.08
CA TYR A 367 -18.00 -9.48 -20.67
C TYR A 367 -18.44 -10.91 -21.02
N ASP A 368 -18.23 -11.35 -22.27
CA ASP A 368 -18.57 -12.71 -22.71
C ASP A 368 -17.76 -13.77 -21.95
N THR A 369 -16.54 -13.43 -21.53
CA THR A 369 -15.67 -14.28 -20.72
C THR A 369 -16.14 -14.37 -19.27
N VAL A 370 -16.55 -13.26 -18.65
CA VAL A 370 -17.15 -13.28 -17.30
C VAL A 370 -18.39 -14.17 -17.29
N ARG A 371 -19.26 -14.02 -18.31
CA ARG A 371 -20.52 -14.75 -18.44
C ARG A 371 -20.38 -16.24 -18.77
N LYS A 372 -19.16 -16.75 -19.04
CA LYS A 372 -18.89 -18.21 -19.05
C LYS A 372 -19.06 -18.83 -17.66
N TYR A 373 -18.73 -18.07 -16.61
CA TYR A 373 -18.56 -18.58 -15.26
C TYR A 373 -19.50 -17.93 -14.24
N SER A 374 -19.81 -16.63 -14.34
CA SER A 374 -20.63 -15.94 -13.34
C SER A 374 -21.47 -14.75 -13.86
N ASN A 375 -22.46 -14.39 -13.05
CA ASN A 375 -23.43 -13.31 -13.29
C ASN A 375 -23.08 -11.99 -12.58
N VAL A 376 -21.86 -11.89 -12.03
CA VAL A 376 -21.32 -10.66 -11.39
C VAL A 376 -21.42 -9.43 -12.29
N PHE A 377 -21.40 -8.25 -11.69
CA PHE A 377 -21.36 -6.99 -12.44
C PHE A 377 -20.06 -6.88 -13.25
N VAL A 378 -20.16 -6.31 -14.45
CA VAL A 378 -19.01 -6.07 -15.33
C VAL A 378 -18.86 -4.56 -15.49
N ILE A 379 -17.83 -3.99 -14.88
CA ILE A 379 -17.58 -2.55 -14.88
C ILE A 379 -16.66 -2.18 -16.04
N MET A 380 -16.98 -1.05 -16.67
CA MET A 380 -16.34 -0.52 -17.86
C MET A 380 -16.03 0.96 -17.61
N SER A 381 -14.78 1.27 -17.23
CA SER A 381 -14.36 2.67 -17.06
C SER A 381 -14.51 3.44 -18.37
N ASN A 382 -15.07 4.65 -18.29
CA ASN A 382 -14.96 5.62 -19.37
C ASN A 382 -13.49 5.99 -19.58
N ARG A 383 -13.16 6.44 -20.79
CA ARG A 383 -11.81 6.96 -21.07
C ARG A 383 -11.60 8.32 -20.41
N LEU A 384 -10.34 8.70 -20.18
CA LEU A 384 -9.98 10.01 -19.64
C LEU A 384 -9.64 11.08 -20.70
N SER A 385 -9.60 12.33 -20.25
CA SER A 385 -9.21 13.55 -20.98
C SER A 385 -10.24 14.12 -21.99
N ILE A 386 -10.46 13.48 -23.15
CA ILE A 386 -11.23 14.09 -24.28
C ILE A 386 -12.42 13.20 -24.73
N SER A 387 -12.86 12.31 -23.85
CA SER A 387 -13.97 11.39 -24.07
C SER A 387 -15.30 12.08 -23.84
N ASP A 388 -16.30 11.78 -24.67
CA ASP A 388 -17.70 12.04 -24.31
C ASP A 388 -18.06 11.08 -23.15
N PRO A 389 -18.50 11.56 -21.97
CA PRO A 389 -18.81 10.67 -20.85
C PRO A 389 -20.00 9.74 -21.14
N THR A 390 -20.75 9.95 -22.23
CA THR A 390 -21.80 9.05 -22.71
C THR A 390 -21.30 7.95 -23.65
N GLU A 391 -20.02 7.93 -24.06
CA GLU A 391 -19.53 7.13 -25.19
C GLU A 391 -19.67 5.60 -25.02
N LEU A 392 -19.78 5.11 -23.78
CA LEU A 392 -20.03 3.71 -23.45
C LEU A 392 -21.50 3.38 -23.19
N ILE A 393 -22.36 4.37 -22.89
CA ILE A 393 -23.74 4.15 -22.39
C ILE A 393 -24.57 3.31 -23.37
N GLN A 394 -24.56 3.64 -24.67
CA GLN A 394 -25.29 2.88 -25.68
C GLN A 394 -24.76 1.44 -25.83
N PHE A 395 -23.45 1.23 -25.67
CA PHE A 395 -22.82 -0.08 -25.80
C PHE A 395 -23.14 -0.97 -24.57
N ALA A 396 -22.96 -0.43 -23.36
CA ALA A 396 -23.23 -1.14 -22.12
C ALA A 396 -24.72 -1.45 -21.93
N SER A 397 -25.63 -0.57 -22.39
CA SER A 397 -27.09 -0.82 -22.36
C SER A 397 -27.53 -2.14 -23.03
N GLY A 398 -26.71 -2.71 -23.93
CA GLY A 398 -26.97 -4.01 -24.56
C GLY A 398 -26.52 -5.24 -23.74
N LEU A 399 -25.94 -5.04 -22.55
CA LEU A 399 -25.23 -6.06 -21.78
C LEU A 399 -25.81 -6.17 -20.34
N SER A 400 -26.32 -7.34 -19.98
CA SER A 400 -26.98 -7.52 -18.68
C SER A 400 -25.99 -7.55 -17.51
N GLY A 401 -26.22 -6.71 -16.50
CA GLY A 401 -25.29 -6.54 -15.38
C GLY A 401 -24.03 -5.74 -15.74
N SER A 402 -24.09 -4.86 -16.75
CA SER A 402 -23.02 -3.90 -17.03
C SER A 402 -23.08 -2.67 -16.12
N VAL A 403 -21.91 -2.10 -15.84
CA VAL A 403 -21.73 -0.83 -15.13
C VAL A 403 -20.78 0.04 -15.95
N VAL A 404 -21.05 1.34 -16.07
CA VAL A 404 -20.11 2.32 -16.61
C VAL A 404 -19.55 3.14 -15.45
N ASP A 405 -18.23 3.30 -15.43
CA ASP A 405 -17.54 4.05 -14.37
C ASP A 405 -16.98 5.40 -14.85
N VAL A 406 -16.89 6.38 -13.93
CA VAL A 406 -16.37 7.73 -14.17
C VAL A 406 -15.52 8.23 -13.00
N HIS A 407 -14.39 8.85 -13.35
CA HIS A 407 -13.38 9.32 -12.42
C HIS A 407 -13.44 10.84 -12.29
N TYR A 408 -13.39 11.37 -11.07
CA TYR A 408 -13.79 12.74 -10.74
C TYR A 408 -12.88 13.42 -9.71
N TYR A 409 -11.66 13.74 -10.11
CA TYR A 409 -10.71 14.58 -9.34
C TYR A 409 -10.93 16.08 -9.59
N ASN A 410 -10.82 16.91 -8.56
CA ASN A 410 -10.70 18.38 -8.74
C ASN A 410 -9.21 18.81 -8.78
N LEU A 411 -8.33 18.09 -8.10
CA LEU A 411 -6.91 18.43 -7.95
C LEU A 411 -6.16 18.55 -9.30
N PHE A 412 -6.41 17.64 -10.25
CA PHE A 412 -5.61 17.49 -11.47
C PHE A 412 -6.08 18.34 -12.66
N SER A 413 -6.60 19.56 -12.44
CA SER A 413 -6.98 20.44 -13.55
C SER A 413 -6.88 21.93 -13.23
N ASP A 414 -6.18 22.66 -14.09
CA ASP A 414 -5.92 24.11 -14.10
C ASP A 414 -7.19 24.96 -13.89
N ILE A 415 -8.38 24.43 -14.21
CA ILE A 415 -9.65 25.15 -14.01
C ILE A 415 -9.97 25.39 -12.52
N PHE A 416 -9.42 24.55 -11.63
CA PHE A 416 -9.58 24.64 -10.18
C PHE A 416 -8.45 25.43 -9.51
N GLU A 417 -7.34 25.70 -10.19
CA GLU A 417 -6.24 26.52 -9.65
C GLU A 417 -6.77 27.91 -9.25
N GLY A 418 -6.57 28.27 -7.98
CA GLY A 418 -7.03 29.56 -7.45
C GLY A 418 -8.55 29.68 -7.26
N MET A 419 -9.33 28.63 -7.48
CA MET A 419 -10.70 28.58 -6.94
C MET A 419 -10.67 28.60 -5.40
N SER A 420 -11.53 29.39 -4.79
CA SER A 420 -11.81 29.22 -3.35
C SER A 420 -12.56 27.91 -3.10
N VAL A 421 -12.51 27.41 -1.87
CA VAL A 421 -13.25 26.20 -1.45
C VAL A 421 -14.75 26.29 -1.78
N GLN A 422 -15.39 27.46 -1.63
CA GLN A 422 -16.79 27.62 -2.03
C GLN A 422 -17.00 27.47 -3.53
N GLN A 423 -16.07 27.92 -4.38
CA GLN A 423 -16.17 27.74 -5.84
C GLN A 423 -15.96 26.27 -6.24
N ASN A 424 -15.09 25.54 -5.55
CA ASN A 424 -14.93 24.09 -5.69
C ASN A 424 -16.25 23.36 -5.35
N ILE A 425 -16.86 23.69 -4.20
CA ILE A 425 -18.16 23.14 -3.77
C ILE A 425 -19.28 23.48 -4.78
N ASP A 426 -19.37 24.74 -5.19
CA ASP A 426 -20.35 25.21 -6.17
C ASP A 426 -20.17 24.52 -7.52
N TYR A 427 -18.94 24.20 -7.93
CA TYR A 427 -18.68 23.46 -9.15
C TYR A 427 -19.26 22.03 -9.10
N ILE A 428 -19.11 21.34 -7.96
CA ILE A 428 -19.64 19.97 -7.77
C ILE A 428 -21.17 19.99 -7.89
N TYR A 429 -21.85 20.89 -7.18
CA TYR A 429 -23.32 20.98 -7.20
C TYR A 429 -23.89 21.46 -8.53
N ASN A 430 -23.27 22.44 -9.19
CA ASN A 430 -23.82 23.03 -10.42
C ASN A 430 -23.43 22.26 -11.70
N ASN A 431 -22.25 21.63 -11.75
CA ASN A 431 -21.75 20.95 -12.94
C ASN A 431 -21.78 19.42 -12.80
N ARG A 432 -21.08 18.83 -11.80
CA ARG A 432 -20.93 17.36 -11.71
C ARG A 432 -22.25 16.63 -11.51
N ALA A 433 -23.17 17.19 -10.70
CA ALA A 433 -24.51 16.64 -10.53
C ALA A 433 -25.32 16.62 -11.85
N SER A 434 -25.09 17.59 -12.74
CA SER A 434 -25.70 17.64 -14.08
C SER A 434 -25.11 16.57 -15.00
N THR A 435 -23.78 16.43 -15.02
CA THR A 435 -23.07 15.39 -15.78
C THR A 435 -23.50 13.98 -15.36
N LEU A 436 -23.52 13.67 -14.07
CA LEU A 436 -24.02 12.37 -13.58
C LEU A 436 -25.48 12.11 -13.98
N SER A 437 -26.31 13.16 -13.98
CA SER A 437 -27.72 13.05 -14.39
C SER A 437 -27.92 12.76 -15.89
N SER A 438 -26.93 13.04 -16.75
CA SER A 438 -27.04 12.72 -18.19
C SER A 438 -26.66 11.27 -18.51
N LEU A 439 -25.90 10.60 -17.64
CA LEU A 439 -25.50 9.20 -17.79
C LEU A 439 -26.61 8.22 -17.37
N MET A 440 -27.47 8.62 -16.44
CA MET A 440 -28.55 7.80 -15.87
C MET A 440 -29.77 7.69 -16.82
N VAL A 441 -29.60 6.98 -17.94
CA VAL A 441 -30.66 6.72 -18.92
C VAL A 441 -31.58 5.56 -18.51
N SER A 442 -32.85 5.63 -18.89
CA SER A 442 -33.84 4.58 -18.57
C SER A 442 -33.50 3.26 -19.27
N ASN A 443 -33.45 2.17 -18.49
CA ASN A 443 -32.95 0.84 -18.90
C ASN A 443 -31.48 0.83 -19.40
N GLY A 444 -30.67 1.82 -19.01
CA GLY A 444 -29.24 1.85 -19.28
C GLY A 444 -28.39 0.97 -18.33
N PRO A 445 -27.06 1.03 -18.44
CA PRO A 445 -26.15 0.46 -17.45
C PRO A 445 -26.32 1.14 -16.08
N LEU A 446 -25.82 0.49 -15.03
CA LEU A 446 -25.58 1.20 -13.76
C LEU A 446 -24.42 2.20 -13.95
N ILE A 447 -24.45 3.31 -13.21
CA ILE A 447 -23.37 4.28 -13.17
C ILE A 447 -22.64 4.16 -11.83
N PHE A 448 -21.32 4.01 -11.90
CA PHE A 448 -20.41 4.03 -10.76
C PHE A 448 -19.59 5.33 -10.79
N VAL A 449 -18.98 5.66 -9.65
CA VAL A 449 -17.98 6.74 -9.53
C VAL A 449 -16.85 6.14 -8.69
N GLY A 450 -15.97 5.40 -9.37
CA GLY A 450 -14.92 4.61 -8.76
C GLY A 450 -13.94 5.49 -7.99
N GLU A 451 -13.48 6.58 -8.61
CA GLU A 451 -12.43 7.42 -8.03
C GLU A 451 -12.81 8.90 -7.97
N TRP A 452 -12.64 9.48 -6.77
CA TRP A 452 -12.80 10.88 -6.44
C TRP A 452 -12.04 11.15 -5.13
N MET A 453 -11.69 12.41 -4.85
CA MET A 453 -10.95 12.82 -3.66
C MET A 453 -11.49 14.13 -3.10
N ASP A 454 -11.26 14.39 -1.81
CA ASP A 454 -11.66 15.64 -1.11
C ASP A 454 -10.55 16.71 -1.08
N ASP A 455 -9.38 16.43 -1.70
CA ASP A 455 -8.31 17.44 -1.85
C ASP A 455 -8.68 18.52 -2.89
N MET A 456 -8.24 19.74 -2.62
CA MET A 456 -8.62 20.97 -3.33
C MET A 456 -7.44 21.92 -3.62
N ASP A 457 -6.21 21.64 -3.15
CA ASP A 457 -5.01 22.53 -3.20
C ASP A 457 -5.30 24.04 -3.01
N VAL A 458 -6.18 24.36 -2.06
CA VAL A 458 -6.46 25.77 -1.71
C VAL A 458 -5.47 26.21 -0.65
N LYS A 459 -4.48 27.02 -1.05
CA LYS A 459 -3.51 27.63 -0.14
C LYS A 459 -4.19 28.30 1.05
N ASN A 460 -3.86 27.83 2.25
CA ASN A 460 -4.44 28.21 3.56
C ASN A 460 -5.85 27.65 3.86
N ALA A 461 -6.28 26.55 3.22
CA ALA A 461 -7.45 25.79 3.67
C ALA A 461 -7.22 25.25 5.10
N SER A 462 -8.14 25.56 6.01
CA SER A 462 -8.13 25.03 7.38
C SER A 462 -8.97 23.75 7.50
N LYS A 463 -8.92 23.05 8.63
CA LYS A 463 -9.90 21.98 8.96
C LYS A 463 -11.34 22.50 8.90
N ASN A 464 -11.56 23.78 9.21
CA ASN A 464 -12.84 24.47 9.04
C ASN A 464 -13.19 24.80 7.58
N ASP A 465 -12.28 24.66 6.62
CA ASP A 465 -12.54 24.87 5.19
C ASP A 465 -12.91 23.57 4.47
N TYR A 466 -12.23 22.45 4.72
CA TYR A 466 -12.76 21.12 4.40
C TYR A 466 -14.16 20.94 5.06
N GLN A 467 -14.31 21.37 6.31
CA GLN A 467 -15.63 21.45 6.97
C GLN A 467 -16.51 22.65 6.52
N ARG A 468 -16.09 23.56 5.62
CA ARG A 468 -17.00 24.53 4.96
C ARG A 468 -17.73 23.94 3.75
N GLY A 469 -17.30 22.78 3.25
CA GLY A 469 -18.21 21.82 2.60
C GLY A 469 -19.44 21.48 3.48
N ARG A 470 -19.33 21.69 4.80
CA ARG A 470 -20.38 21.55 5.83
C ARG A 470 -20.74 22.88 6.56
N LYS A 471 -20.34 24.03 5.99
CA LYS A 471 -20.85 25.42 6.20
C LYS A 471 -20.49 26.24 7.48
N GLU A 472 -19.67 27.27 7.23
CA GLU A 472 -19.64 28.65 7.83
C GLU A 472 -18.98 29.01 9.21
N ARG A 473 -18.22 30.12 9.18
CA ARG A 473 -17.81 31.11 10.24
C ARG A 473 -16.46 31.03 11.02
N SER A 474 -15.82 32.22 11.05
CA SER A 474 -14.82 32.81 11.99
C SER A 474 -13.48 32.13 12.35
N SER A 475 -12.40 32.92 12.21
CA SER A 475 -10.96 32.68 12.48
C SER A 475 -10.49 33.39 13.79
N PRO A 476 -9.18 33.58 14.13
CA PRO A 476 -7.91 33.07 13.56
C PRO A 476 -6.77 32.65 14.56
N SER A 477 -5.60 32.25 14.02
CA SER A 477 -4.22 32.26 14.59
C SER A 477 -3.83 31.13 15.59
N VAL A 478 -2.57 30.64 15.68
CA VAL A 478 -1.24 31.11 15.18
C VAL A 478 -0.49 30.00 14.39
N GLU A 479 0.61 30.35 13.71
CA GLU A 479 1.42 29.56 12.74
C GLU A 479 2.31 28.45 13.32
N MET A 480 2.65 27.44 12.49
CA MET A 480 4.04 27.05 12.17
C MET A 480 4.12 26.16 10.90
N GLU A 481 5.23 26.23 10.16
CA GLU A 481 5.43 25.53 8.87
C GLU A 481 5.86 24.06 9.01
N LYS A 482 5.54 23.22 8.02
CA LYS A 482 6.30 22.00 7.67
C LYS A 482 6.03 21.52 6.23
N LYS A 483 6.87 20.60 5.74
CA LYS A 483 6.97 20.21 4.31
C LYS A 483 6.35 18.83 4.04
N VAL A 484 6.00 18.60 2.77
CA VAL A 484 5.39 17.37 2.25
C VAL A 484 6.34 16.17 2.35
N ASP A 485 5.76 15.03 2.67
CA ASP A 485 6.32 13.68 2.53
C ASP A 485 5.34 12.89 1.64
N VAL A 486 5.87 11.99 0.83
CA VAL A 486 5.13 11.08 -0.06
C VAL A 486 5.78 9.73 0.16
N GLY A 487 4.95 8.66 0.49
CA GLY A 487 4.88 5.88 1.19
C GLY A 487 5.49 4.67 0.13
N TRP A 488 6.39 4.70 -1.01
CA TRP A 488 7.52 5.57 -1.79
C TRP A 488 8.96 5.93 -1.23
N ALA A 489 9.36 7.17 -0.92
CA ALA A 489 10.66 7.66 -0.41
C ALA A 489 11.21 7.19 0.98
N ARG A 490 11.05 5.91 1.37
CA ARG A 490 11.85 5.19 2.41
C ARG A 490 12.15 3.78 1.86
N VAL A 491 12.69 2.82 2.62
CA VAL A 491 12.80 1.38 2.23
C VAL A 491 13.00 0.55 3.48
N GLU A 492 12.35 -0.61 3.55
CA GLU A 492 12.41 -1.47 4.75
C GLU A 492 13.42 -2.62 4.61
N LEU A 493 14.43 -2.58 5.50
CA LEU A 493 15.60 -3.46 5.49
C LEU A 493 15.28 -4.87 6.03
N TRP A 494 15.71 -5.93 5.31
CA TRP A 494 15.80 -7.30 5.85
C TRP A 494 17.24 -7.55 6.23
N ARG A 495 17.54 -7.37 7.51
CA ARG A 495 18.88 -7.57 8.05
C ARG A 495 19.19 -9.07 8.10
N ILE A 496 20.41 -9.40 7.66
CA ILE A 496 20.98 -10.75 7.63
C ILE A 496 22.01 -10.91 8.76
N THR A 497 22.91 -9.93 8.92
CA THR A 497 23.87 -9.83 10.03
C THR A 497 23.98 -8.39 10.52
N GLU A 498 24.90 -8.09 11.44
CA GLU A 498 25.07 -6.74 11.97
C GLU A 498 25.39 -5.69 10.90
N THR A 499 26.23 -6.07 9.94
CA THR A 499 26.57 -5.23 8.79
C THR A 499 25.85 -5.63 7.52
N THR A 500 25.25 -6.83 7.42
CA THR A 500 24.62 -7.28 6.17
C THR A 500 23.09 -7.24 6.12
N PHE A 501 22.57 -6.85 4.97
CA PHE A 501 21.17 -6.57 4.69
C PHE A 501 20.80 -6.98 3.27
N GLN A 502 19.57 -7.43 3.08
CA GLN A 502 18.87 -7.42 1.80
C GLN A 502 17.93 -6.19 1.81
N PHE A 503 17.81 -5.44 0.70
CA PHE A 503 16.91 -4.29 0.49
C PHE A 503 16.21 -4.28 -0.91
N ARG A 504 15.27 -3.33 -1.17
CA ARG A 504 13.83 -3.72 -1.27
C ARG A 504 12.74 -2.64 -1.60
N VAL A 505 11.61 -3.00 -2.29
CA VAL A 505 10.86 -2.31 -3.42
C VAL A 505 9.27 -2.28 -3.39
N LEU A 506 8.43 -1.88 -4.40
CA LEU A 506 6.91 -2.02 -4.41
C LEU A 506 6.26 -2.90 -5.56
N ASN A 507 5.67 -4.06 -5.20
CA ASN A 507 5.33 -5.41 -5.84
C ASN A 507 6.14 -6.89 -5.69
N TRP A 508 6.75 -7.74 -4.68
CA TRP A 508 7.42 -7.96 -3.22
C TRP A 508 8.94 -8.38 -3.02
N GLN A 509 10.20 -8.12 -3.54
CA GLN A 509 11.50 -8.50 -2.78
C GLN A 509 12.88 -7.77 -2.75
N PHE A 510 13.95 -8.55 -2.49
CA PHE A 510 15.39 -8.41 -2.25
C PHE A 510 16.25 -8.22 -3.50
N PHE A 511 17.14 -7.22 -3.49
CA PHE A 511 18.15 -7.07 -4.53
C PHE A 511 19.07 -8.29 -4.65
N GLY A 512 19.69 -8.45 -5.81
CA GLY A 512 20.92 -9.23 -5.97
C GLY A 512 21.64 -8.87 -7.26
N ILE A 513 22.84 -9.42 -7.46
CA ILE A 513 23.71 -9.04 -8.59
C ILE A 513 23.52 -9.98 -9.77
N ASP A 514 23.21 -9.44 -10.94
CA ASP A 514 23.07 -10.16 -12.21
C ASP A 514 24.44 -10.53 -12.81
N ASP A 515 24.40 -11.33 -13.88
CA ASP A 515 25.60 -11.82 -14.58
C ASP A 515 26.49 -10.71 -15.17
N ASN A 516 25.93 -9.51 -15.37
CA ASN A 516 26.62 -8.34 -15.89
C ASN A 516 27.20 -7.45 -14.77
N GLY A 517 27.08 -7.87 -13.50
CA GLY A 517 27.54 -7.11 -12.32
C GLY A 517 26.52 -6.14 -11.75
N ASN A 518 25.21 -6.41 -11.93
CA ASN A 518 24.15 -5.44 -11.71
C ASN A 518 23.05 -5.88 -10.72
N LEU A 519 22.86 -5.12 -9.65
CA LEU A 519 21.68 -4.92 -8.81
C LEU A 519 20.37 -4.71 -9.60
N VAL A 520 19.97 -5.84 -10.19
CA VAL A 520 18.73 -6.22 -10.84
C VAL A 520 18.44 -7.72 -10.54
N ALA A 521 18.62 -8.64 -11.50
CA ALA A 521 18.71 -10.12 -11.42
C ALA A 521 17.44 -11.00 -11.63
N THR A 522 17.20 -12.08 -10.85
CA THR A 522 16.45 -13.30 -11.26
C THR A 522 15.23 -13.87 -10.46
N SER A 523 15.26 -14.15 -9.14
CA SER A 523 14.47 -15.27 -8.51
C SER A 523 13.54 -14.94 -7.30
N THR A 524 12.24 -15.30 -7.39
CA THR A 524 11.02 -14.96 -6.56
C THR A 524 10.99 -15.36 -5.07
N SER A 525 12.14 -15.55 -4.45
CA SER A 525 12.30 -15.81 -3.02
C SER A 525 13.78 -15.65 -2.78
N SER A 526 14.17 -14.87 -1.80
CA SER A 526 15.50 -14.99 -1.22
C SER A 526 15.35 -15.37 0.24
N ASP A 527 16.40 -15.96 0.79
CA ASP A 527 16.49 -16.38 2.18
C ASP A 527 17.81 -15.92 2.79
N ASP A 528 18.01 -16.17 4.09
CA ASP A 528 19.18 -15.69 4.81
C ASP A 528 20.51 -16.40 4.42
N SER A 529 20.44 -17.46 3.61
CA SER A 529 21.62 -18.14 3.04
C SER A 529 21.98 -17.65 1.63
N ASP A 530 21.11 -16.85 1.01
CA ASP A 530 21.31 -16.34 -0.34
C ASP A 530 22.35 -15.21 -0.37
N SER A 531 23.59 -15.65 -0.46
CA SER A 531 24.74 -14.75 -0.60
C SER A 531 24.64 -13.84 -1.82
N SER A 532 23.99 -14.24 -2.92
CA SER A 532 23.88 -13.45 -4.16
C SER A 532 22.93 -12.25 -4.04
N HIS A 533 22.15 -12.20 -2.97
CA HIS A 533 21.23 -11.11 -2.63
C HIS A 533 21.69 -10.27 -1.43
N THR A 534 22.83 -10.58 -0.81
CA THR A 534 23.21 -10.07 0.53
C THR A 534 24.29 -8.98 0.49
N PHE A 535 23.95 -7.77 0.94
CA PHE A 535 24.77 -6.56 0.90
C PHE A 535 25.32 -6.17 2.27
N VAL A 536 26.38 -5.36 2.34
CA VAL A 536 27.08 -4.87 3.54
C VAL A 536 26.89 -3.34 3.64
N ILE A 537 26.26 -2.81 4.68
CA ILE A 537 26.20 -1.36 4.93
C ILE A 537 27.43 -0.93 5.75
N VAL A 538 28.11 0.11 5.28
CA VAL A 538 29.23 0.80 5.94
C VAL A 538 28.81 2.26 6.18
N ARG A 539 29.10 2.85 7.34
CA ARG A 539 28.66 4.23 7.67
C ARG A 539 29.85 5.18 7.83
N LYS A 540 29.62 6.48 7.65
CA LYS A 540 30.56 7.54 8.03
C LYS A 540 30.50 7.75 9.55
N ASP A 541 31.62 7.58 10.24
CA ASP A 541 31.68 7.55 11.72
C ASP A 541 31.12 8.82 12.39
N ASP A 542 31.32 9.98 11.77
CA ASP A 542 30.91 11.30 12.27
C ASP A 542 29.58 11.82 11.63
N GLU A 543 29.04 11.13 10.63
CA GLU A 543 27.75 11.45 9.99
C GLU A 543 27.00 10.14 9.62
N PRO A 544 26.38 9.44 10.58
CA PRO A 544 25.91 8.06 10.38
C PRO A 544 24.77 7.88 9.35
N ASN A 545 24.17 8.98 8.87
CA ASN A 545 23.21 8.94 7.77
C ASN A 545 23.88 8.92 6.38
N ARG A 546 25.17 9.28 6.28
CA ARG A 546 26.03 8.98 5.11
C ARG A 546 26.51 7.54 5.22
N ILE A 547 26.13 6.71 4.25
CA ILE A 547 26.50 5.30 4.20
C ILE A 547 27.06 4.93 2.83
N ARG A 548 27.98 3.96 2.78
CA ARG A 548 28.25 3.15 1.59
C ARG A 548 27.58 1.79 1.72
N ILE A 549 27.32 1.11 0.62
CA ILE A 549 26.71 -0.22 0.59
C ILE A 549 27.60 -1.12 -0.27
N LYS A 550 27.82 -2.39 0.09
CA LYS A 550 28.77 -3.28 -0.59
C LYS A 550 28.17 -4.64 -0.92
N ALA A 551 28.43 -5.11 -2.12
CA ALA A 551 27.76 -6.21 -2.78
C ALA A 551 28.35 -7.60 -2.47
N PRO A 552 27.57 -8.67 -2.75
CA PRO A 552 28.01 -10.06 -2.72
C PRO A 552 29.35 -10.35 -3.39
N ASN A 553 29.61 -9.68 -4.52
CA ASN A 553 30.84 -9.86 -5.31
C ASN A 553 32.07 -9.13 -4.72
N GLY A 554 31.89 -8.37 -3.63
CA GLY A 554 32.97 -7.75 -2.85
C GLY A 554 33.20 -6.25 -3.10
N SER A 555 32.50 -5.64 -4.06
CA SER A 555 32.63 -4.20 -4.39
C SER A 555 31.64 -3.34 -3.62
N PHE A 556 31.83 -2.02 -3.54
CA PHE A 556 30.75 -1.10 -3.16
C PHE A 556 29.77 -0.91 -4.32
N LEU A 557 28.49 -0.74 -3.97
CA LEU A 557 27.44 -0.14 -4.80
C LEU A 557 27.79 1.33 -5.04
N GLN A 558 27.59 1.85 -6.25
CA GLN A 558 27.89 3.25 -6.56
C GLN A 558 26.91 3.95 -7.52
N VAL A 559 26.55 5.20 -7.18
CA VAL A 559 25.82 6.23 -7.94
C VAL A 559 26.58 6.63 -9.19
N ASN A 560 26.83 5.72 -10.14
CA ASN A 560 27.38 6.15 -11.43
C ASN A 560 26.44 7.14 -12.16
N SER A 561 25.12 7.14 -11.88
CA SER A 561 24.19 7.56 -12.96
C SER A 561 22.77 8.09 -12.66
N ASP A 562 22.46 8.47 -11.42
CA ASP A 562 21.10 8.70 -10.88
C ASP A 562 19.95 7.71 -11.17
N THR A 563 20.07 6.77 -12.12
CA THR A 563 19.01 5.77 -12.43
C THR A 563 19.29 4.33 -12.04
N THR A 564 20.56 3.89 -12.04
CA THR A 564 20.96 2.47 -12.16
C THR A 564 22.31 2.28 -11.42
N VAL A 565 22.50 1.24 -10.58
CA VAL A 565 23.51 1.20 -9.45
C VAL A 565 25.00 0.92 -9.93
N THR A 566 25.92 0.24 -9.19
CA THR A 566 26.91 -0.80 -9.66
C THR A 566 27.64 -1.44 -8.49
N ALA A 567 27.60 -2.76 -8.43
CA ALA A 567 28.44 -3.61 -7.60
C ALA A 567 29.87 -3.78 -8.15
N ASP A 568 30.54 -2.69 -8.55
CA ASP A 568 31.92 -2.72 -9.07
C ASP A 568 32.86 -1.64 -8.51
N TYR A 569 32.39 -0.76 -7.62
CA TYR A 569 33.26 0.26 -7.02
C TYR A 569 34.26 -0.36 -6.04
N THR A 570 35.54 -0.24 -6.38
CA THR A 570 36.64 -0.85 -5.60
C THR A 570 37.66 0.18 -5.12
N GLU A 571 37.40 1.47 -5.36
CA GLU A 571 38.27 2.58 -4.93
C GLU A 571 38.05 2.98 -3.46
N ASN A 572 39.02 3.70 -2.90
CA ASN A 572 39.03 4.10 -1.49
C ASN A 572 39.12 5.63 -1.37
N THR A 573 37.97 6.28 -1.52
CA THR A 573 37.78 7.71 -1.78
C THR A 573 37.30 8.49 -0.55
N ASN A 574 37.13 9.81 -0.73
CA ASN A 574 36.61 10.72 0.30
C ASN A 574 35.08 10.54 0.51
N TRP A 575 34.48 11.23 1.49
CA TRP A 575 33.03 11.17 1.76
C TRP A 575 32.30 12.47 1.33
N GLY A 576 32.51 12.95 0.11
CA GLY A 576 31.91 14.15 -0.49
C GLY A 576 30.48 13.95 -1.02
N ASP A 577 29.83 15.00 -1.53
CA ASP A 577 28.39 14.97 -1.82
C ASP A 577 27.98 14.29 -3.14
N ASP A 578 28.90 14.11 -4.09
CA ASP A 578 29.18 12.72 -4.47
C ASP A 578 30.55 12.27 -3.98
N ASP A 579 30.52 11.13 -3.34
CA ASP A 579 31.30 9.99 -3.76
C ASP A 579 30.20 9.05 -4.25
N PRO A 580 30.31 8.43 -5.45
CA PRO A 580 29.19 7.70 -5.98
C PRO A 580 28.89 6.50 -5.07
N SER A 581 29.84 5.98 -4.29
CA SER A 581 29.54 4.94 -3.33
C SER A 581 28.76 5.40 -2.08
N VAL A 582 28.42 6.69 -1.92
CA VAL A 582 27.75 7.23 -0.70
C VAL A 582 26.30 7.69 -0.92
N PHE A 583 25.46 7.31 0.04
CA PHE A 583 24.03 7.60 0.13
C PHE A 583 23.74 8.39 1.39
N ILE A 584 22.83 9.36 1.29
CA ILE A 584 22.15 9.91 2.47
C ILE A 584 20.87 9.10 2.69
N VAL A 585 20.77 8.49 3.87
CA VAL A 585 19.60 7.75 4.35
C VAL A 585 18.73 8.64 5.23
N THR A 586 17.42 8.59 4.99
CA THR A 586 16.40 9.11 5.90
C THR A 586 15.62 7.90 6.41
N ASN A 587 15.36 7.82 7.71
CA ASN A 587 14.44 6.84 8.32
C ASN A 587 13.13 7.56 8.66
N LEU A 588 11.98 6.93 8.43
CA LEU A 588 10.66 7.54 8.62
C LEU A 588 9.62 6.56 9.16
N TYR A 589 9.72 5.25 8.88
CA TYR A 589 8.97 4.22 9.58
C TYR A 589 9.80 2.96 9.83
N GLN A 590 9.52 2.25 10.92
CA GLN A 590 10.24 1.07 11.37
C GLN A 590 9.36 0.23 12.31
N LEU A 591 9.04 -1.01 11.90
CA LEU A 591 8.38 -2.01 12.76
C LEU A 591 9.21 -2.32 14.02
N GLN A 592 8.52 -2.58 15.14
CA GLN A 592 9.13 -2.78 16.46
C GLN A 592 8.74 -4.09 17.15
N GLY A 593 8.50 -5.14 16.35
CA GLY A 593 8.00 -6.44 16.81
C GLY A 593 9.10 -7.42 17.26
N GLU A 594 8.68 -8.59 17.75
CA GLU A 594 9.60 -9.65 18.20
C GLU A 594 10.62 -10.02 17.10
N PHE A 595 10.21 -9.96 15.83
CA PHE A 595 11.12 -10.16 14.74
C PHE A 595 12.23 -9.11 14.69
N GLN A 596 11.90 -7.80 14.64
CA GLN A 596 12.91 -6.76 14.48
C GLN A 596 13.83 -6.69 15.71
N VAL A 597 13.32 -7.03 16.90
CA VAL A 597 14.13 -7.21 18.12
C VAL A 597 15.10 -8.39 17.96
N THR A 598 14.61 -9.59 17.64
CA THR A 598 15.46 -10.79 17.55
C THR A 598 16.47 -10.72 16.39
N ASN A 599 16.04 -10.21 15.24
CA ASN A 599 16.88 -9.94 14.08
C ASN A 599 17.89 -8.81 14.34
N GLY A 600 17.51 -7.79 15.10
CA GLY A 600 18.34 -6.64 15.48
C GLY A 600 19.45 -6.97 16.49
N TYR A 601 19.19 -7.85 17.46
CA TYR A 601 20.25 -8.36 18.33
C TYR A 601 21.09 -9.47 17.68
N GLY A 602 20.57 -10.15 16.66
CA GLY A 602 21.29 -11.22 15.95
C GLY A 602 21.45 -12.51 16.78
N PRO A 603 21.77 -13.65 16.13
CA PRO A 603 21.59 -14.99 16.71
C PRO A 603 22.47 -15.29 17.94
N ASN A 604 23.52 -14.51 18.18
CA ASN A 604 24.40 -14.66 19.33
C ASN A 604 23.85 -14.01 20.61
N ILE A 605 22.94 -13.03 20.48
CA ILE A 605 22.48 -12.16 21.58
C ILE A 605 20.95 -12.23 21.74
N SER A 606 20.20 -12.39 20.64
CA SER A 606 18.73 -12.43 20.64
C SER A 606 18.16 -13.48 21.58
N ASP A 607 18.76 -14.68 21.58
CA ASP A 607 18.47 -15.77 22.51
C ASP A 607 18.51 -15.27 23.97
N SER A 608 19.58 -14.58 24.37
CA SER A 608 19.73 -14.07 25.74
C SER A 608 18.85 -12.86 26.02
N VAL A 609 18.51 -12.06 25.01
CA VAL A 609 17.64 -10.87 25.17
C VAL A 609 16.20 -11.29 25.39
N MET A 610 15.65 -12.17 24.53
CA MET A 610 14.27 -12.63 24.69
C MET A 610 14.13 -13.50 25.93
N LYS A 611 15.08 -14.42 26.20
CA LYS A 611 15.07 -15.19 27.45
C LYS A 611 15.16 -14.28 28.68
N LYS A 612 15.90 -13.17 28.65
CA LYS A 612 15.89 -12.19 29.73
C LYS A 612 14.54 -11.46 29.82
N HIS A 613 13.99 -10.99 28.70
CA HIS A 613 12.71 -10.30 28.63
C HIS A 613 11.57 -11.18 29.15
N TRP A 614 11.36 -12.36 28.57
CA TRP A 614 10.29 -13.27 28.98
C TRP A 614 10.40 -13.73 30.44
N ASN A 615 11.61 -13.90 30.99
CA ASN A 615 11.81 -14.25 32.42
C ASN A 615 11.78 -13.03 33.38
N SER A 616 11.44 -11.81 32.91
CA SER A 616 11.38 -10.63 33.79
C SER A 616 10.28 -9.61 33.47
N PHE A 617 9.60 -9.72 32.33
CA PHE A 617 8.52 -8.81 31.92
C PHE A 617 7.16 -9.28 32.47
N ILE A 618 6.84 -10.56 32.27
CA ILE A 618 5.71 -11.25 32.90
C ILE A 618 6.26 -12.37 33.78
N VAL A 619 5.95 -12.31 35.09
CA VAL A 619 6.45 -13.23 36.12
C VAL A 619 5.31 -13.75 37.01
N GLU A 620 5.63 -14.67 37.93
CA GLU A 620 4.66 -15.26 38.86
C GLU A 620 3.89 -14.23 39.70
N ASP A 621 4.57 -13.17 40.14
CA ASP A 621 3.95 -12.08 40.90
C ASP A 621 2.93 -11.28 40.08
N ASP A 622 2.97 -11.34 38.75
CA ASP A 622 1.96 -10.69 37.89
C ASP A 622 0.67 -11.52 37.85
N PHE A 623 0.78 -12.84 37.81
CA PHE A 623 -0.37 -13.74 38.00
C PHE A 623 -0.94 -13.61 39.42
N LYS A 624 -0.08 -13.35 40.42
CA LYS A 624 -0.55 -12.97 41.76
C LYS A 624 -1.29 -11.63 41.74
N PHE A 625 -0.73 -10.59 41.11
CA PHE A 625 -1.35 -9.26 41.00
C PHE A 625 -2.72 -9.32 40.33
N LEU A 626 -2.83 -10.05 39.21
CA LEU A 626 -4.10 -10.27 38.52
C LEU A 626 -5.13 -10.90 39.48
N SER A 627 -4.78 -11.99 40.15
CA SER A 627 -5.67 -12.68 41.10
C SER A 627 -6.00 -11.86 42.35
N ASP A 628 -5.06 -11.05 42.87
CA ASP A 628 -5.28 -10.15 44.01
C ASP A 628 -6.28 -9.05 43.66
N ASN A 629 -6.27 -8.57 42.40
CA ASN A 629 -7.17 -7.55 41.87
C ASN A 629 -8.39 -8.14 41.13
N GLY A 630 -8.76 -9.39 41.41
CA GLY A 630 -10.02 -10.00 40.93
C GLY A 630 -10.03 -10.47 39.47
N LEU A 631 -8.96 -10.24 38.70
CA LEU A 631 -8.84 -10.68 37.31
C LEU A 631 -8.64 -12.20 37.26
N ASN A 632 -9.51 -12.87 36.52
CA ASN A 632 -9.66 -14.34 36.56
C ASN A 632 -9.22 -15.05 35.27
N ALA A 633 -8.78 -14.30 34.26
CA ALA A 633 -8.29 -14.83 32.99
C ALA A 633 -7.13 -13.99 32.45
N VAL A 634 -6.30 -14.61 31.61
CA VAL A 634 -5.29 -13.96 30.76
C VAL A 634 -5.47 -14.41 29.32
N ARG A 635 -5.38 -13.46 28.39
CA ARG A 635 -5.12 -13.70 26.96
C ARG A 635 -3.62 -13.67 26.76
N ILE A 636 -3.04 -14.76 26.26
CA ILE A 636 -1.58 -14.90 26.06
C ILE A 636 -1.28 -15.00 24.57
N PRO A 637 -0.86 -13.88 23.94
CA PRO A 637 -0.30 -13.85 22.60
C PRO A 637 0.88 -14.82 22.42
N VAL A 638 0.81 -15.69 21.40
CA VAL A 638 1.92 -16.55 20.97
C VAL A 638 2.05 -16.61 19.45
N GLY A 639 3.28 -16.55 18.95
CA GLY A 639 3.56 -16.71 17.53
C GLY A 639 3.80 -18.15 17.10
N TRP A 640 3.49 -18.45 15.84
CA TRP A 640 3.59 -19.78 15.23
C TRP A 640 4.95 -20.47 15.42
N TRP A 641 6.04 -19.72 15.59
CA TRP A 641 7.38 -20.24 15.86
C TRP A 641 7.46 -21.03 17.17
N ILE A 642 6.52 -20.83 18.10
CA ILE A 642 6.39 -21.60 19.36
C ILE A 642 6.22 -23.11 19.11
N ARG A 643 5.71 -23.54 17.95
CA ARG A 643 5.65 -24.98 17.59
C ARG A 643 7.01 -25.62 17.32
N PHE A 644 8.04 -24.79 17.20
CA PHE A 644 9.42 -25.17 16.91
C PHE A 644 10.39 -24.78 18.04
N ASP A 645 9.91 -24.54 19.27
CA ASP A 645 10.66 -23.89 20.37
C ASP A 645 12.08 -24.45 20.66
N GLU A 646 12.34 -25.73 20.41
CA GLU A 646 13.69 -26.32 20.55
C GLU A 646 14.70 -25.78 19.53
N ASN A 647 14.25 -25.45 18.32
CA ASN A 647 15.05 -24.91 17.21
C ASN A 647 14.12 -24.14 16.22
N PRO A 648 13.63 -22.95 16.60
CA PRO A 648 12.70 -22.21 15.75
C PRO A 648 13.40 -21.60 14.52
N PRO A 649 12.66 -21.39 13.41
CA PRO A 649 13.19 -20.68 12.26
C PRO A 649 13.78 -19.33 12.66
N ARG A 650 15.07 -19.14 12.37
CA ARG A 650 15.77 -17.90 12.72
C ARG A 650 15.15 -16.71 11.98
N PRO A 651 15.19 -15.50 12.57
CA PRO A 651 15.89 -15.11 13.80
C PRO A 651 15.08 -15.28 15.08
N PHE A 652 13.82 -15.76 15.02
CA PHE A 652 13.07 -16.14 16.22
C PHE A 652 13.89 -17.10 17.10
N VAL A 653 13.58 -17.13 18.39
CA VAL A 653 14.42 -17.81 19.39
C VAL A 653 13.59 -18.72 20.28
N GLY A 654 14.20 -19.81 20.75
CA GLY A 654 13.52 -20.79 21.60
C GLY A 654 13.37 -20.33 23.05
N GLY A 655 12.39 -20.85 23.76
CA GLY A 655 12.13 -20.64 25.19
C GLY A 655 10.77 -20.03 25.51
N SER A 656 10.01 -19.55 24.52
CA SER A 656 8.66 -19.00 24.76
C SER A 656 7.65 -20.09 25.11
N LEU A 657 7.85 -21.33 24.65
CA LEU A 657 7.04 -22.48 25.07
C LEU A 657 7.20 -22.78 26.56
N GLN A 658 8.42 -22.74 27.09
CA GLN A 658 8.66 -22.94 28.53
C GLN A 658 8.09 -21.78 29.36
N VAL A 659 8.08 -20.56 28.82
CA VAL A 659 7.43 -19.40 29.46
C VAL A 659 5.91 -19.57 29.46
N LEU A 660 5.33 -20.10 28.37
CA LEU A 660 3.91 -20.46 28.33
C LEU A 660 3.59 -21.60 29.32
N ASP A 661 4.41 -22.65 29.41
CA ASP A 661 4.24 -23.70 30.43
C ASP A 661 4.32 -23.15 31.87
N ASN A 662 5.17 -22.16 32.11
CA ASN A 662 5.25 -21.45 33.39
C ASN A 662 3.98 -20.65 33.64
N ALA A 663 3.51 -19.86 32.66
CA ALA A 663 2.25 -19.12 32.73
C ALA A 663 1.04 -20.03 32.99
N PHE A 664 0.98 -21.21 32.36
CA PHE A 664 -0.02 -22.24 32.65
C PHE A 664 0.00 -22.73 34.10
N SER A 665 1.20 -22.85 34.67
CA SER A 665 1.44 -23.32 36.04
C SER A 665 1.17 -22.22 37.09
N TRP A 666 1.48 -20.97 36.77
CA TRP A 666 1.09 -19.79 37.55
C TRP A 666 -0.42 -19.60 37.51
N ALA A 667 -1.04 -19.75 36.33
CA ALA A 667 -2.49 -19.70 36.18
C ALA A 667 -3.21 -20.76 37.02
N GLU A 668 -2.72 -22.01 37.03
CA GLU A 668 -3.23 -23.06 37.93
C GLU A 668 -3.05 -22.71 39.42
N LYS A 669 -1.90 -22.14 39.80
CA LYS A 669 -1.61 -21.73 41.18
C LYS A 669 -2.53 -20.61 41.69
N TYR A 670 -2.85 -19.64 40.83
CA TYR A 670 -3.67 -18.47 41.14
C TYR A 670 -5.13 -18.57 40.65
N ASN A 671 -5.56 -19.76 40.20
CA ASN A 671 -6.90 -20.02 39.64
C ASN A 671 -7.29 -19.09 38.47
N ILE A 672 -6.32 -18.59 37.74
CA ILE A 672 -6.49 -17.82 36.50
C ILE A 672 -6.72 -18.79 35.34
N LYS A 673 -7.52 -18.37 34.36
CA LYS A 673 -7.75 -19.08 33.10
C LYS A 673 -6.82 -18.57 32.01
N VAL A 674 -6.28 -19.48 31.21
CA VAL A 674 -5.46 -19.17 30.04
C VAL A 674 -6.33 -19.30 28.79
N ILE A 675 -6.46 -18.18 28.10
CA ILE A 675 -6.79 -18.11 26.68
C ILE A 675 -5.44 -18.10 25.96
N ILE A 676 -5.12 -19.18 25.23
CA ILE A 676 -3.99 -19.14 24.30
C ILE A 676 -4.47 -18.40 23.06
N ASP A 677 -3.73 -17.40 22.63
CA ASP A 677 -4.04 -16.63 21.44
C ASP A 677 -2.92 -16.79 20.41
N ILE A 678 -3.23 -17.33 19.23
CA ILE A 678 -2.24 -17.50 18.14
C ILE A 678 -2.06 -16.16 17.43
N HIS A 679 -1.31 -15.29 18.08
CA HIS A 679 -1.23 -13.86 17.79
C HIS A 679 -0.39 -13.50 16.56
N ALA A 680 0.38 -14.46 16.06
CA ALA A 680 1.22 -14.30 14.89
C ALA A 680 1.24 -15.60 14.06
N MET A 681 0.71 -15.54 12.84
CA MET A 681 0.65 -16.69 11.93
C MET A 681 1.91 -16.89 11.09
N PRO A 682 2.13 -18.09 10.51
CA PRO A 682 3.17 -18.32 9.51
C PRO A 682 2.95 -17.36 8.35
N SER A 683 3.98 -16.57 8.05
CA SER A 683 3.89 -15.45 7.12
C SER A 683 2.75 -14.47 7.45
N SER A 684 2.45 -14.22 8.74
CA SER A 684 1.49 -13.26 9.31
C SER A 684 0.03 -13.25 8.81
N GLN A 685 -0.89 -13.05 9.74
CA GLN A 685 -2.30 -12.78 9.51
C GLN A 685 -2.68 -11.30 9.59
N ASN A 686 -1.82 -10.41 10.08
CA ASN A 686 -2.20 -9.01 10.27
C ASN A 686 -1.16 -7.97 9.89
N GLY A 687 0.02 -8.43 9.47
CA GLY A 687 1.10 -7.66 8.88
C GLY A 687 1.70 -6.51 9.70
N TRP A 688 1.11 -6.11 10.81
CA TRP A 688 1.69 -5.17 11.75
C TRP A 688 2.69 -5.87 12.67
N GLU A 689 3.55 -5.11 13.34
CA GLU A 689 4.70 -5.64 14.09
C GLU A 689 4.37 -6.72 15.13
N HIS A 690 3.19 -6.65 15.74
CA HIS A 690 2.78 -7.59 16.78
C HIS A 690 2.37 -8.97 16.24
N SER A 691 2.01 -9.09 14.95
CA SER A 691 1.94 -10.39 14.26
C SER A 691 3.31 -11.04 13.99
N GLY A 692 4.37 -10.54 14.64
CA GLY A 692 5.72 -11.08 14.56
C GLY A 692 6.29 -11.10 13.15
N THR A 693 5.68 -10.35 12.24
CA THR A 693 6.08 -10.36 10.84
C THR A 693 7.52 -9.90 10.71
N ARG A 694 8.22 -10.41 9.69
CA ARG A 694 9.66 -10.13 9.50
C ARG A 694 9.95 -8.63 9.42
N ASP A 695 8.95 -7.89 9.00
CA ASP A 695 9.07 -6.58 8.38
C ASP A 695 7.71 -6.10 7.84
N GLY A 696 6.77 -7.02 7.55
CA GLY A 696 5.42 -6.76 7.06
C GLY A 696 4.68 -8.04 6.61
N LEU A 697 5.31 -8.97 5.90
CA LEU A 697 4.64 -10.05 5.15
C LEU A 697 3.57 -10.85 5.89
N GLN A 698 2.34 -10.59 5.47
CA GLN A 698 1.07 -11.27 5.72
C GLN A 698 0.56 -12.10 4.52
N SER A 699 1.25 -13.19 4.17
CA SER A 699 0.73 -14.22 3.25
C SER A 699 0.11 -15.43 3.94
N TRP A 700 -0.46 -15.25 5.15
CA TRP A 700 -1.28 -16.27 5.78
C TRP A 700 -2.61 -16.50 5.02
N GLY A 701 -3.21 -17.68 5.22
CA GLY A 701 -4.46 -18.20 4.64
C GLY A 701 -4.59 -18.17 3.12
N GLN A 702 -3.50 -17.76 2.46
CA GLN A 702 -3.27 -17.47 1.07
C GLN A 702 -3.29 -18.77 0.29
N THR A 703 -2.21 -19.53 0.36
CA THR A 703 -2.22 -20.94 -0.04
C THR A 703 -2.99 -21.77 0.98
N ASP A 704 -3.60 -22.87 0.52
CA ASP A 704 -4.08 -23.92 1.42
C ASP A 704 -2.97 -24.39 2.37
N ASP A 705 -1.71 -24.43 1.91
CA ASP A 705 -0.54 -24.74 2.72
C ASP A 705 -0.38 -23.83 3.95
N SER A 706 -0.75 -22.54 3.84
CA SER A 706 -0.64 -21.60 4.97
C SER A 706 -1.80 -21.75 5.97
N ILE A 707 -2.97 -22.20 5.52
CA ILE A 707 -4.08 -22.65 6.39
C ILE A 707 -3.61 -23.89 7.16
N ASP A 708 -3.12 -24.90 6.44
CA ASP A 708 -2.69 -26.19 7.02
C ASP A 708 -1.51 -26.01 7.99
N GLN A 709 -0.53 -25.15 7.68
CA GLN A 709 0.56 -24.82 8.58
C GLN A 709 0.10 -24.18 9.90
N SER A 710 -1.00 -23.42 9.90
CA SER A 710 -1.60 -22.86 11.12
C SER A 710 -2.48 -23.87 11.85
N VAL A 711 -3.19 -24.74 11.13
CA VAL A 711 -3.91 -25.86 11.74
C VAL A 711 -2.94 -26.77 12.50
N VAL A 712 -1.69 -26.93 12.02
CA VAL A 712 -0.61 -27.62 12.76
C VAL A 712 -0.17 -26.87 14.02
N VAL A 713 -0.22 -25.53 14.07
CA VAL A 713 0.00 -24.76 15.32
C VAL A 713 -1.14 -25.00 16.31
N VAL A 714 -2.40 -24.99 15.85
CA VAL A 714 -3.59 -25.31 16.66
C VAL A 714 -3.50 -26.75 17.20
N ASP A 715 -3.09 -27.72 16.37
CA ASP A 715 -2.93 -29.13 16.75
C ASP A 715 -1.86 -29.27 17.84
N PHE A 716 -0.69 -28.63 17.65
CA PHE A 716 0.41 -28.61 18.63
C PHE A 716 0.02 -27.98 19.97
N LEU A 717 -0.54 -26.76 19.95
CA LEU A 717 -0.92 -26.05 21.17
C LEU A 717 -2.06 -26.78 21.90
N THR A 718 -3.09 -27.20 21.19
CA THR A 718 -4.22 -27.90 21.83
C THR A 718 -3.79 -29.25 22.38
N SER A 719 -3.03 -30.07 21.65
CA SER A 719 -2.59 -31.39 22.13
C SER A 719 -1.66 -31.29 23.35
N ARG A 720 -0.80 -30.27 23.43
CA ARG A 720 0.03 -29.99 24.62
C ARG A 720 -0.82 -29.57 25.83
N TYR A 721 -1.74 -28.63 25.64
CA TYR A 721 -2.43 -27.97 26.76
C TYR A 721 -3.80 -28.56 27.12
N ALA A 722 -4.36 -29.50 26.32
CA ALA A 722 -5.68 -30.11 26.53
C ALA A 722 -5.92 -30.68 27.95
N ASN A 723 -4.87 -31.10 28.65
CA ASN A 723 -4.95 -31.69 29.99
C ASN A 723 -4.60 -30.71 31.14
N ARG A 724 -4.34 -29.41 30.87
CA ARG A 724 -4.04 -28.40 31.89
C ARG A 724 -5.35 -27.74 32.39
N PRO A 725 -5.70 -27.79 33.70
CA PRO A 725 -6.95 -27.22 34.23
C PRO A 725 -7.14 -25.69 34.09
N SER A 726 -6.08 -24.95 33.76
CA SER A 726 -6.18 -23.53 33.40
C SER A 726 -6.47 -23.28 31.91
N PHE A 727 -6.31 -24.26 31.02
CA PHE A 727 -6.66 -24.12 29.59
C PHE A 727 -8.16 -23.95 29.45
N TYR A 728 -8.59 -22.77 29.01
CA TYR A 728 -9.99 -22.37 29.01
C TYR A 728 -10.52 -22.10 27.61
N ALA A 729 -9.71 -21.42 26.80
CA ALA A 729 -9.95 -21.23 25.38
C ALA A 729 -8.66 -21.29 24.58
N ILE A 730 -8.81 -21.55 23.29
CA ILE A 730 -7.83 -21.16 22.29
C ILE A 730 -8.52 -20.24 21.29
N GLU A 731 -7.95 -19.06 21.13
CA GLU A 731 -8.22 -18.20 20.01
C GLU A 731 -7.39 -18.69 18.85
N LEU A 732 -8.07 -19.05 17.77
CA LEU A 732 -7.43 -19.71 16.65
C LEU A 732 -6.42 -18.78 15.95
N ILE A 733 -6.51 -17.46 16.19
CA ILE A 733 -5.80 -16.38 15.49
C ILE A 733 -6.13 -15.03 16.16
N ASN A 734 -5.15 -14.28 16.70
CA ASN A 734 -5.39 -12.86 17.04
C ASN A 734 -5.60 -12.10 15.76
N GLU A 735 -6.49 -11.11 15.80
CA GLU A 735 -6.61 -10.06 14.79
C GLU A 735 -6.13 -10.52 13.41
N PRO A 736 -6.77 -11.56 12.84
CA PRO A 736 -7.17 -11.25 11.51
C PRO A 736 -8.00 -9.96 11.64
N LEU A 737 -7.86 -8.95 10.80
CA LEU A 737 -8.84 -7.88 10.53
C LEU A 737 -9.57 -7.84 9.14
N ALA A 738 -9.16 -7.25 7.98
CA ALA A 738 -9.55 -7.63 6.56
C ALA A 738 -9.07 -6.61 5.44
N PRO A 739 -9.01 -6.74 4.04
CA PRO A 739 -9.52 -7.64 2.92
C PRO A 739 -8.87 -9.01 2.46
N GLY A 740 -7.55 -9.16 2.30
CA GLY A 740 -6.69 -10.31 1.89
C GLY A 740 -6.52 -11.69 2.61
N VAL A 741 -7.49 -12.42 3.21
CA VAL A 741 -7.50 -13.90 3.56
C VAL A 741 -8.92 -14.35 3.42
N ALA A 742 -9.14 -15.30 2.53
CA ALA A 742 -10.46 -15.66 2.14
C ALA A 742 -11.28 -16.03 3.38
N LEU A 743 -12.52 -15.58 3.50
CA LEU A 743 -13.52 -16.13 4.38
C LEU A 743 -13.62 -17.59 4.08
N ASP A 744 -13.74 -17.97 2.83
CA ASP A 744 -13.74 -19.40 2.55
C ASP A 744 -12.45 -20.02 3.08
N SER A 745 -11.29 -19.32 3.11
CA SER A 745 -10.08 -19.75 3.88
C SER A 745 -10.17 -19.60 5.42
N LEU A 746 -10.96 -18.70 5.99
CA LEU A 746 -10.98 -18.33 7.42
C LEU A 746 -12.17 -18.98 8.16
N LYS A 747 -13.32 -19.17 7.53
CA LYS A 747 -14.34 -20.19 7.84
C LYS A 747 -13.82 -21.60 7.53
N LYS A 748 -12.96 -21.84 6.53
CA LYS A 748 -12.21 -23.13 6.39
C LYS A 748 -11.18 -23.31 7.49
N TYR A 749 -10.41 -22.28 7.83
CA TYR A 749 -9.46 -22.32 8.95
C TYR A 749 -10.20 -22.48 10.28
N TYR A 750 -11.28 -21.74 10.52
CA TYR A 750 -12.11 -21.91 11.72
C TYR A 750 -12.79 -23.27 11.75
N LYS A 751 -13.20 -23.83 10.60
CA LYS A 751 -13.71 -25.21 10.54
C LYS A 751 -12.62 -26.22 10.87
N ALA A 752 -11.48 -26.17 10.19
CA ALA A 752 -10.36 -27.12 10.36
C ALA A 752 -9.67 -26.97 11.72
N GLY A 753 -9.56 -25.75 12.22
CA GLY A 753 -9.06 -25.38 13.54
C GLY A 753 -10.03 -25.82 14.64
N TYR A 754 -11.33 -25.52 14.54
CA TYR A 754 -12.34 -26.05 15.47
C TYR A 754 -12.35 -27.58 15.49
N ASP A 755 -12.40 -28.22 14.33
CA ASP A 755 -12.33 -29.68 14.21
C ASP A 755 -11.05 -30.23 14.86
N THR A 756 -9.93 -29.52 14.72
CA THR A 756 -8.64 -29.85 15.31
C THR A 756 -8.60 -29.67 16.83
N VAL A 757 -9.17 -28.59 17.37
CA VAL A 757 -9.32 -28.42 18.83
C VAL A 757 -10.16 -29.56 19.38
N ARG A 758 -11.26 -29.90 18.72
CA ARG A 758 -12.20 -30.97 19.11
C ARG A 758 -11.64 -32.39 18.97
N LYS A 759 -10.46 -32.60 18.36
CA LYS A 759 -9.70 -33.87 18.48
C LYS A 759 -9.25 -34.12 19.92
N TYR A 760 -8.93 -33.06 20.66
CA TYR A 760 -8.21 -33.12 21.94
C TYR A 760 -8.98 -32.54 23.12
N SER A 761 -9.81 -31.50 22.91
CA SER A 761 -10.43 -30.76 24.01
C SER A 761 -11.77 -30.08 23.67
N ASN A 762 -12.55 -29.88 24.72
CA ASN A 762 -13.83 -29.16 24.72
C ASN A 762 -13.69 -27.70 25.18
N VAL A 763 -12.47 -27.16 25.28
CA VAL A 763 -12.23 -25.72 25.51
C VAL A 763 -12.97 -24.84 24.51
N PHE A 764 -13.20 -23.59 24.90
CA PHE A 764 -13.80 -22.62 24.01
C PHE A 764 -12.89 -22.35 22.80
N VAL A 765 -13.50 -22.25 21.62
CA VAL A 765 -12.80 -21.93 20.37
C VAL A 765 -13.17 -20.50 20.03
N ILE A 766 -12.26 -19.56 20.28
CA ILE A 766 -12.46 -18.16 19.93
C ILE A 766 -12.12 -17.99 18.45
N MET A 767 -13.10 -17.48 17.73
CA MET A 767 -13.08 -17.15 16.31
C MET A 767 -13.07 -15.63 16.22
N SER A 768 -11.89 -15.01 16.18
CA SER A 768 -11.73 -13.56 16.18
C SER A 768 -12.61 -12.89 15.10
N ASN A 769 -13.49 -11.98 15.55
CA ASN A 769 -13.87 -10.79 14.80
C ASN A 769 -12.80 -9.70 15.07
N ARG A 770 -12.95 -8.47 14.54
CA ARG A 770 -11.76 -7.68 14.14
C ARG A 770 -11.94 -6.12 14.17
N LEU A 771 -11.14 -5.24 13.50
CA LEU A 771 -11.52 -3.85 13.05
C LEU A 771 -11.36 -3.61 11.50
N SER A 772 -11.93 -2.48 10.93
CA SER A 772 -12.76 -1.92 9.69
C SER A 772 -14.22 -2.19 8.87
N ILE A 773 -15.48 -2.73 9.24
CA ILE A 773 -16.73 -3.43 8.58
C ILE A 773 -18.11 -2.86 9.02
N SER A 774 -19.07 -2.85 8.09
CA SER A 774 -20.51 -2.67 8.30
C SER A 774 -21.30 -3.76 9.03
N ASP A 775 -20.92 -5.03 8.95
CA ASP A 775 -21.67 -6.13 9.57
C ASP A 775 -20.88 -6.82 10.70
N PRO A 776 -20.77 -6.23 11.91
CA PRO A 776 -20.23 -6.91 13.09
C PRO A 776 -20.77 -8.33 13.29
N THR A 777 -21.99 -8.62 12.83
CA THR A 777 -22.71 -9.86 13.12
C THR A 777 -22.43 -11.00 12.13
N GLU A 778 -21.64 -10.77 11.08
CA GLU A 778 -21.47 -11.75 10.00
C GLU A 778 -20.93 -13.12 10.44
N LEU A 779 -20.09 -13.13 11.47
CA LEU A 779 -19.47 -14.35 12.00
C LEU A 779 -20.51 -15.14 12.78
N ILE A 780 -21.50 -14.45 13.36
CA ILE A 780 -22.47 -14.98 14.30
C ILE A 780 -23.24 -16.14 13.66
N GLN A 781 -23.73 -16.00 12.42
CA GLN A 781 -24.47 -17.09 11.77
C GLN A 781 -23.61 -18.35 11.57
N PHE A 782 -22.33 -18.19 11.24
CA PHE A 782 -21.41 -19.32 11.10
C PHE A 782 -21.01 -19.91 12.45
N ALA A 783 -20.55 -19.07 13.38
CA ALA A 783 -20.10 -19.45 14.71
C ALA A 783 -21.22 -20.13 15.52
N SER A 784 -22.50 -19.78 15.28
CA SER A 784 -23.68 -20.47 15.83
C SER A 784 -23.77 -21.95 15.42
N GLY A 785 -23.08 -22.36 14.35
CA GLY A 785 -22.99 -23.76 13.92
C GLY A 785 -22.06 -24.64 14.77
N PHE A 786 -21.40 -24.08 15.77
CA PHE A 786 -20.32 -24.70 16.53
C PHE A 786 -20.59 -24.69 18.04
N SER A 787 -20.28 -25.79 18.73
CA SER A 787 -20.51 -25.89 20.17
C SER A 787 -19.30 -25.39 20.97
N GLY A 788 -19.53 -24.44 21.87
CA GLY A 788 -18.45 -23.76 22.58
C GLY A 788 -17.60 -22.86 21.67
N SER A 789 -18.21 -22.28 20.64
CA SER A 789 -17.63 -21.16 19.89
C SER A 789 -17.77 -19.86 20.66
N VAL A 790 -16.79 -18.98 20.43
CA VAL A 790 -16.78 -17.61 20.91
C VAL A 790 -16.42 -16.72 19.72
N VAL A 791 -16.98 -15.52 19.65
CA VAL A 791 -16.56 -14.49 18.69
C VAL A 791 -15.92 -13.35 19.48
N ASP A 792 -14.64 -13.06 19.19
CA ASP A 792 -13.95 -11.90 19.77
C ASP A 792 -14.33 -10.62 19.01
N VAL A 793 -14.29 -9.45 19.65
CA VAL A 793 -14.41 -8.13 19.04
C VAL A 793 -13.53 -7.13 19.80
N HIS A 794 -12.57 -6.53 19.12
CA HIS A 794 -11.70 -5.53 19.72
C HIS A 794 -12.32 -4.13 19.59
N TYR A 795 -12.25 -3.33 20.66
CA TYR A 795 -12.93 -2.04 20.75
C TYR A 795 -12.00 -0.94 21.28
N TYR A 796 -11.30 -0.30 20.34
CA TYR A 796 -10.56 0.94 20.56
C TYR A 796 -11.44 2.17 20.28
N ASN A 797 -11.36 3.22 21.09
CA ASN A 797 -11.83 4.58 20.72
C ASN A 797 -10.67 5.43 20.17
N LEU A 798 -9.80 4.77 19.41
CA LEU A 798 -8.62 5.29 18.73
C LEU A 798 -8.63 4.75 17.29
N PHE A 799 -7.62 5.14 16.49
CA PHE A 799 -7.35 4.60 15.14
C PHE A 799 -8.49 4.77 14.11
N SER A 800 -9.49 5.60 14.39
CA SER A 800 -10.59 5.90 13.49
C SER A 800 -11.04 7.35 13.64
N ASP A 801 -11.11 8.05 12.51
CA ASP A 801 -11.45 9.46 12.34
C ASP A 801 -12.73 9.90 13.07
N ILE A 802 -13.67 8.98 13.32
CA ILE A 802 -14.89 9.28 14.08
C ILE A 802 -14.60 9.82 15.49
N PHE A 803 -13.46 9.43 16.08
CA PHE A 803 -13.02 9.86 17.41
C PHE A 803 -12.21 11.17 17.38
N GLU A 804 -11.73 11.62 16.21
CA GLU A 804 -10.93 12.86 16.11
C GLU A 804 -11.69 14.08 16.64
N GLY A 805 -11.19 14.67 17.73
CA GLY A 805 -11.80 15.86 18.33
C GLY A 805 -13.16 15.60 18.98
N MET A 806 -13.55 14.33 19.20
CA MET A 806 -14.58 14.03 20.19
C MET A 806 -14.17 14.58 21.55
N SER A 807 -15.08 15.25 22.25
CA SER A 807 -14.90 15.50 23.68
C SER A 807 -14.98 14.19 24.48
N VAL A 808 -14.43 14.20 25.70
CA VAL A 808 -14.60 13.12 26.70
C VAL A 808 -16.05 12.63 26.76
N GLN A 809 -17.02 13.55 26.76
CA GLN A 809 -18.43 13.18 26.88
C GLN A 809 -18.93 12.44 25.63
N GLN A 810 -18.53 12.86 24.43
CA GLN A 810 -18.90 12.16 23.20
C GLN A 810 -18.27 10.76 23.13
N ASN A 811 -17.04 10.60 23.63
CA ASN A 811 -16.42 9.28 23.76
C ASN A 811 -17.21 8.37 24.74
N ILE A 812 -17.56 8.88 25.93
CA ILE A 812 -18.41 8.16 26.90
C ILE A 812 -19.80 7.83 26.30
N ASP A 813 -20.43 8.78 25.62
CA ASP A 813 -21.74 8.60 25.00
C ASP A 813 -21.67 7.56 23.87
N TYR A 814 -20.57 7.50 23.11
CA TYR A 814 -20.34 6.47 22.09
C TYR A 814 -20.22 5.06 22.70
N ILE A 815 -19.63 4.91 23.90
CA ILE A 815 -19.62 3.62 24.60
C ILE A 815 -21.05 3.20 24.98
N TYR A 816 -21.80 4.07 25.66
CA TYR A 816 -23.15 3.76 26.14
C TYR A 816 -24.21 3.61 25.05
N ASN A 817 -24.06 4.26 23.89
CA ASN A 817 -25.00 4.17 22.78
C ASN A 817 -24.51 3.19 21.70
N ASN A 818 -23.36 3.48 21.07
CA ASN A 818 -22.89 2.75 19.90
C ASN A 818 -22.29 1.40 20.28
N ARG A 819 -21.24 1.35 21.12
CA ARG A 819 -20.61 0.07 21.51
C ARG A 819 -21.60 -0.85 22.22
N ALA A 820 -22.47 -0.31 23.07
CA ALA A 820 -23.53 -1.10 23.73
C ALA A 820 -24.55 -1.67 22.73
N SER A 821 -24.94 -0.92 21.69
CA SER A 821 -25.83 -1.41 20.63
C SER A 821 -25.16 -2.48 19.76
N THR A 822 -23.89 -2.27 19.37
CA THR A 822 -23.12 -3.24 18.58
C THR A 822 -22.90 -4.54 19.37
N LEU A 823 -22.51 -4.45 20.65
CA LEU A 823 -22.38 -5.63 21.51
C LEU A 823 -23.72 -6.36 21.65
N SER A 824 -24.85 -5.64 21.69
CA SER A 824 -26.19 -6.22 21.78
C SER A 824 -26.63 -6.93 20.49
N SER A 825 -26.19 -6.52 19.29
CA SER A 825 -26.55 -7.20 18.03
C SER A 825 -25.77 -8.49 17.82
N LEU A 826 -24.57 -8.63 18.41
CA LEU A 826 -23.79 -9.86 18.42
C LEU A 826 -24.44 -10.96 19.29
N MET A 827 -25.11 -10.57 20.39
CA MET A 827 -25.67 -11.49 21.40
C MET A 827 -27.02 -12.10 20.99
N VAL A 828 -27.02 -12.93 19.94
CA VAL A 828 -28.22 -13.63 19.46
C VAL A 828 -28.56 -14.89 20.27
N SER A 829 -29.85 -15.24 20.31
CA SER A 829 -30.33 -16.43 21.04
C SER A 829 -29.84 -17.74 20.41
N ASN A 830 -29.15 -18.57 21.20
CA ASN A 830 -28.40 -19.77 20.76
C ASN A 830 -27.23 -19.47 19.80
N GLY A 831 -26.70 -18.24 19.82
CA GLY A 831 -25.49 -17.87 19.12
C GLY A 831 -24.19 -18.32 19.82
N PRO A 832 -23.01 -17.93 19.28
CA PRO A 832 -21.74 -18.03 20.00
C PRO A 832 -21.75 -17.14 21.25
N LEU A 833 -20.80 -17.37 22.16
CA LEU A 833 -20.51 -16.38 23.20
C LEU A 833 -19.71 -15.22 22.60
N ILE A 834 -19.80 -14.02 23.19
CA ILE A 834 -19.11 -12.82 22.69
C ILE A 834 -18.06 -12.39 23.69
N PHE A 835 -16.84 -12.13 23.21
CA PHE A 835 -15.69 -11.67 23.98
C PHE A 835 -15.28 -10.27 23.50
N VAL A 836 -14.78 -9.41 24.40
CA VAL A 836 -14.13 -8.14 24.04
C VAL A 836 -12.65 -8.25 24.40
N GLY A 837 -11.87 -8.91 23.56
CA GLY A 837 -10.50 -9.40 23.83
C GLY A 837 -9.45 -8.31 23.98
N GLU A 838 -9.68 -7.13 23.39
CA GLU A 838 -8.84 -5.94 23.55
C GLU A 838 -9.67 -4.65 23.61
N TRP A 839 -9.27 -3.77 24.54
CA TRP A 839 -9.69 -2.37 24.68
C TRP A 839 -8.72 -1.62 25.61
N VAL A 840 -8.76 -0.29 25.60
CA VAL A 840 -7.89 0.63 26.38
C VAL A 840 -8.71 1.74 27.03
N ASP A 841 -8.25 2.29 28.15
CA ASP A 841 -8.76 3.56 28.70
C ASP A 841 -7.97 4.74 28.12
N ASP A 842 -8.00 4.85 26.79
CA ASP A 842 -7.40 5.90 25.99
C ASP A 842 -8.38 6.38 24.88
N MET A 843 -8.29 7.65 24.51
CA MET A 843 -9.28 8.36 23.69
C MET A 843 -8.72 9.56 22.90
N ASP A 844 -7.39 9.80 22.94
CA ASP A 844 -6.69 10.95 22.30
C ASP A 844 -7.28 12.35 22.61
N VAL A 845 -7.97 12.48 23.74
CA VAL A 845 -8.57 13.76 24.15
C VAL A 845 -7.54 14.62 24.89
N ASN A 846 -6.97 15.58 24.16
CA ASN A 846 -6.07 16.59 24.67
C ASN A 846 -6.57 17.24 25.98
N ASN A 847 -5.79 17.14 27.05
CA ASN A 847 -6.07 17.63 28.40
C ASN A 847 -7.22 16.95 29.18
N ALA A 848 -7.63 15.73 28.81
CA ALA A 848 -8.56 14.94 29.63
C ALA A 848 -8.01 14.72 31.06
N SER A 849 -8.85 14.91 32.08
CA SER A 849 -8.45 14.77 33.48
C SER A 849 -8.48 13.32 33.95
N LYS A 850 -7.85 13.01 35.10
CA LYS A 850 -7.98 11.67 35.73
C LYS A 850 -9.45 11.26 35.92
N ASN A 851 -10.31 12.19 36.31
CA ASN A 851 -11.75 11.95 36.47
C ASN A 851 -12.43 11.59 35.15
N ASP A 852 -11.91 12.09 34.02
CA ASP A 852 -12.46 11.82 32.70
C ASP A 852 -12.09 10.44 32.18
N TYR A 853 -10.84 10.01 32.38
CA TYR A 853 -10.42 8.62 32.19
C TYR A 853 -11.20 7.66 33.11
N GLN A 854 -11.28 7.95 34.42
CA GLN A 854 -12.11 7.17 35.35
C GLN A 854 -13.56 6.99 34.88
N ARG A 855 -14.16 8.02 34.25
CA ARG A 855 -15.52 7.96 33.69
C ARG A 855 -15.58 7.19 32.36
N PHE A 856 -14.57 7.28 31.53
CA PHE A 856 -14.45 6.57 30.26
C PHE A 856 -14.21 5.06 30.49
N GLY A 857 -13.19 4.69 31.25
CA GLY A 857 -12.95 3.32 31.71
C GLY A 857 -14.14 2.70 32.44
N SER A 858 -14.84 3.45 33.31
CA SER A 858 -16.07 2.94 33.95
C SER A 858 -17.19 2.65 32.95
N ALA A 859 -17.36 3.46 31.91
CA ALA A 859 -18.33 3.21 30.85
C ALA A 859 -17.96 1.97 30.02
N GLN A 860 -16.67 1.79 29.74
CA GLN A 860 -16.14 0.61 29.05
C GLN A 860 -16.37 -0.66 29.87
N VAL A 861 -16.06 -0.68 31.17
CA VAL A 861 -16.33 -1.83 32.05
C VAL A 861 -17.84 -2.15 32.14
N ASP A 862 -18.72 -1.15 32.29
CA ASP A 862 -20.17 -1.37 32.36
C ASP A 862 -20.78 -1.89 31.04
N VAL A 863 -20.21 -1.52 29.89
CA VAL A 863 -20.69 -1.98 28.58
C VAL A 863 -20.04 -3.30 28.16
N TYR A 864 -18.72 -3.42 28.21
CA TYR A 864 -17.99 -4.63 27.82
C TYR A 864 -18.19 -5.78 28.83
N GLY A 865 -18.46 -5.47 30.10
CA GLY A 865 -18.90 -6.44 31.12
C GLY A 865 -20.23 -7.16 30.79
N ARG A 866 -20.94 -6.75 29.74
CA ARG A 866 -22.17 -7.40 29.24
C ARG A 866 -21.87 -8.52 28.24
N ALA A 867 -20.65 -8.61 27.72
CA ALA A 867 -20.23 -9.60 26.75
C ALA A 867 -20.30 -11.03 27.36
N THR A 868 -20.91 -11.98 26.65
CA THR A 868 -21.30 -13.28 27.23
C THR A 868 -20.15 -14.26 27.49
N PHE A 869 -18.93 -13.92 27.06
CA PHE A 869 -17.68 -14.61 27.44
C PHE A 869 -16.82 -13.79 28.41
N GLY A 870 -16.93 -12.46 28.37
CA GLY A 870 -16.17 -11.50 29.18
C GLY A 870 -15.42 -10.47 28.33
N TRP A 871 -14.36 -9.88 28.89
CA TRP A 871 -13.47 -8.94 28.22
C TRP A 871 -12.02 -9.15 28.66
N SER A 872 -11.08 -8.59 27.91
CA SER A 872 -9.65 -8.53 28.22
C SER A 872 -9.13 -7.13 27.85
N TYR A 873 -8.33 -6.54 28.73
CA TYR A 873 -7.77 -5.20 28.54
C TYR A 873 -6.40 -5.30 27.90
N TRP A 874 -6.13 -4.45 26.91
CA TRP A 874 -4.85 -4.42 26.21
C TRP A 874 -3.99 -3.24 26.73
N THR A 875 -2.97 -3.45 27.54
CA THR A 875 -2.41 -4.70 28.06
C THR A 875 -2.06 -4.56 29.54
N LEU A 876 -1.49 -5.59 30.18
CA LEU A 876 -1.14 -5.55 31.59
C LEU A 876 -0.04 -4.50 31.87
N LYS A 877 1.04 -4.54 31.08
CA LYS A 877 2.23 -3.70 31.21
C LYS A 877 2.57 -3.03 29.88
N ALA A 878 2.65 -1.71 29.86
CA ALA A 878 3.05 -0.91 28.71
C ALA A 878 3.88 0.30 29.16
N ALA A 879 4.64 0.90 28.23
CA ALA A 879 5.36 2.15 28.48
C ALA A 879 4.45 3.38 28.48
N GLN A 880 3.24 3.26 27.91
CA GLN A 880 2.19 4.29 27.94
C GLN A 880 1.22 3.95 29.08
N ASN A 881 0.93 4.92 29.95
CA ASN A 881 0.15 4.68 31.18
C ASN A 881 -1.26 4.14 30.89
N GLN A 882 -1.95 4.75 29.92
CA GLN A 882 -3.31 4.37 29.49
C GLN A 882 -3.38 2.97 28.83
N TRP A 883 -2.24 2.39 28.46
CA TRP A 883 -2.14 1.05 27.88
C TRP A 883 -1.64 0.00 28.88
N SER A 884 -1.46 0.37 30.16
CA SER A 884 -1.00 -0.53 31.23
C SER A 884 -2.06 -0.66 32.33
N LEU A 885 -2.78 -1.78 32.33
CA LEU A 885 -3.78 -2.10 33.35
C LEU A 885 -3.18 -2.12 34.76
N GLU A 886 -1.94 -2.60 34.94
CA GLU A 886 -1.25 -2.56 36.23
C GLU A 886 -1.14 -1.12 36.74
N TRP A 887 -0.70 -0.19 35.88
CA TRP A 887 -0.60 1.23 36.22
C TRP A 887 -1.99 1.84 36.48
N MET A 888 -2.97 1.55 35.62
CA MET A 888 -4.32 2.12 35.72
C MET A 888 -5.07 1.64 36.98
N ILE A 889 -4.90 0.38 37.40
CA ILE A 889 -5.42 -0.13 38.68
C ILE A 889 -4.63 0.47 39.85
N THR A 890 -3.28 0.40 39.82
CA THR A 890 -2.43 0.86 40.93
C THR A 890 -2.60 2.36 41.22
N ASN A 891 -2.85 3.16 40.19
CA ASN A 891 -3.12 4.59 40.34
C ASN A 891 -4.62 4.90 40.51
N GLY A 892 -5.52 3.91 40.48
CA GLY A 892 -6.96 4.09 40.64
C GLY A 892 -7.60 4.94 39.54
N TYR A 893 -7.22 4.71 38.29
CA TYR A 893 -7.91 5.17 37.09
C TYR A 893 -9.01 4.17 36.70
N ILE A 894 -8.70 2.88 36.73
CA ILE A 894 -9.66 1.78 36.53
C ILE A 894 -9.83 1.03 37.86
N ASN A 895 -11.07 0.63 38.17
CA ASN A 895 -11.35 -0.44 39.13
C ASN A 895 -12.05 -1.56 38.36
N VAL A 896 -11.69 -2.81 38.64
CA VAL A 896 -12.19 -4.04 37.99
C VAL A 896 -12.93 -4.93 38.99
#